data_AF-I1BH35-F1
#
_entry.id   AF-I1BH35-F1
#
_cell.length_a   1.000
_cell.length_b   1.000
_cell.length_c   1.000
_cell.angle_alpha   90.00
_cell.angle_beta   90.00
_cell.angle_gamma   90.00
#
_symmetry.space_group_name_H-M   'P 1'
#
loop_
_entity.id
_entity.type
_entity.pdbx_description
1 polymer ?
#
loop_
_entity_poly.entity_id
_entity_poly.type
_entity_poly.pdbx_seq_one_letter_code
_entity_poly.pdbx_strand_id
1 'polypeptide(L)'
;MDKELASLLVNYKACLEQIFEINNKVDQLNTSEQLAANNEKTPEKVTELISKVKLDVDTALKRRCTEANTAKSDVQYYIDDALWNCACRTTLKPTKESDKYRLEQLMCTLFDIEKQSHDTIDDENSVNQFHEDLHQWLLQVATIYITVYTEMEDQKRVFLFLLDTPHVIWAVPLIQLPPIYDTIQMDSYIEIMSQLLEKATWTEEDNYLAILDQLTVDYHYGRFLESYRSKDNEKEADLLNITNKLTNILFNEGTNYDQDRIDTFLTDLIDLFHNTENYTTWIFLPQFPFKALSIQALWQLTLQLLHLDDFSEPVTLEKILESPLDMDPFKSLLEDNQTHDKELRNIQLAKYIIENLNYGYTYVMDTEISKSQPWHSRRRPFLGYDIHEDLAFLILDACQRFQPLSDTNKGTIDLVTSAVVSNYIATNSGNDFIHWSWTIVQRLKLYDCPLSTRAADIELSLTPTFLRTVLNSYSDMSASHSALVIYVSLMLSATSRHFLRFESGDGWLKLLTILKRGKPEAVIQIMSEMIPSFVYMHGDDLFNDASLSDFLKHLFLTKVQMESIIGANVWQAQLIDDSVMDQGFGFSYVDLMIHCWLKTVFRKNDWINQRAMVAIMDSLCRLAFILKRRKLIHPMLIEEYRRLERQGNQQLQQQQQQQQQQHFGENNGSPNLARFIRSMVYEGNVVPTLLANNDEWFGLRGINISKAPGINNHHIWFVFEALLAETAVERPYREEILKENFKHPKRPLDFFSIYRWLQHILIVPVDHPLLPLFLQMFFCLHYQKLDDTTTLGSILFNKKPELLSKLRDYIANVQTYFGQKMIMAPDLAERFQQLYYAMWLWLGHNELLKHDYDLQQLPTHYNVDRLKLCYLRTEDEQPWYDESLYWVDLVDRNRLLQEFMQYPWESSERFRTKGKSEDCSTSSLKSRRSKMTSESTAAPLPPVYFREPNKVT
;
A
#
# COMPACT_ATOMS: atom_id res chain seq x y z
N MET A 1 -60.88 -11.92 13.39
CA MET A 1 -61.09 -12.50 12.06
C MET A 1 -62.14 -11.70 11.30
N ASP A 2 -61.73 -11.15 10.16
CA ASP A 2 -62.59 -10.63 9.12
C ASP A 2 -63.31 -11.79 8.39
N LYS A 3 -64.64 -11.79 8.42
CA LYS A 3 -65.48 -12.86 7.85
C LYS A 3 -65.64 -12.76 6.34
N GLU A 4 -65.51 -11.56 5.78
CA GLU A 4 -65.69 -11.31 4.35
C GLU A 4 -64.42 -11.76 3.61
N LEU A 5 -63.24 -11.37 4.11
CA LEU A 5 -61.97 -11.85 3.60
C LEU A 5 -61.85 -13.38 3.69
N ALA A 6 -62.26 -13.98 4.81
CA ALA A 6 -62.24 -15.43 4.97
C ALA A 6 -63.12 -16.15 3.93
N SER A 7 -64.31 -15.59 3.62
CA SER A 7 -65.20 -16.15 2.60
C SER A 7 -64.59 -16.08 1.19
N LEU A 8 -63.91 -14.98 0.86
CA LEU A 8 -63.26 -14.81 -0.44
C LEU A 8 -62.08 -15.77 -0.61
N LEU A 9 -61.27 -15.95 0.44
CA LEU A 9 -60.13 -16.87 0.43
C LEU A 9 -60.57 -18.33 0.32
N VAL A 10 -61.64 -18.74 1.01
CA VAL A 10 -62.20 -20.10 0.88
C VAL A 10 -62.72 -20.35 -0.53
N ASN A 11 -63.40 -19.36 -1.13
CA ASN A 11 -63.86 -19.47 -2.52
C ASN A 11 -62.69 -19.60 -3.50
N TYR A 12 -61.64 -18.80 -3.31
CA TYR A 12 -60.44 -18.88 -4.14
C TYR A 12 -59.73 -20.24 -4.03
N LYS A 13 -59.55 -20.75 -2.80
CA LYS A 13 -58.99 -22.09 -2.55
C LYS A 13 -59.80 -23.18 -3.25
N ALA A 14 -61.13 -23.16 -3.13
CA ALA A 14 -62.01 -24.12 -3.77
C ALA A 14 -61.93 -24.08 -5.31
N CYS A 15 -61.72 -22.90 -5.91
CA CYS A 15 -61.48 -22.79 -7.35
C CYS A 15 -60.16 -23.45 -7.79
N LEU A 16 -59.08 -23.29 -7.01
CA LEU A 16 -57.78 -23.90 -7.30
C LEU A 16 -57.80 -25.43 -7.15
N GLU A 17 -58.46 -25.94 -6.11
CA GLU A 17 -58.65 -27.38 -5.91
C GLU A 17 -59.41 -28.02 -7.09
N GLN A 18 -60.47 -27.36 -7.59
CA GLN A 18 -61.22 -27.82 -8.76
C GLN A 18 -60.37 -27.79 -10.05
N ILE A 19 -59.51 -26.79 -10.23
CA ILE A 19 -58.59 -26.74 -11.39
C ILE A 19 -57.62 -27.91 -11.35
N PHE A 20 -57.09 -28.22 -10.17
CA PHE A 20 -56.19 -29.35 -9.99
C PHE A 20 -56.87 -30.69 -10.28
N GLU A 21 -58.08 -30.91 -9.77
CA GLU A 21 -58.86 -32.12 -10.10
C GLU A 21 -59.11 -32.27 -11.60
N ILE A 22 -59.36 -31.16 -12.31
CA ILE A 22 -59.53 -31.16 -13.77
C ILE A 22 -58.21 -31.53 -14.44
N ASN A 23 -57.08 -30.96 -14.03
CA ASN A 23 -55.76 -31.27 -14.59
C ASN A 23 -55.36 -32.74 -14.37
N ASN A 24 -55.57 -33.29 -13.18
CA ASN A 24 -55.31 -34.73 -12.94
C ASN A 24 -56.17 -35.62 -13.84
N LYS A 25 -57.42 -35.23 -14.09
CA LYS A 25 -58.30 -35.95 -15.04
C LYS A 25 -57.85 -35.77 -16.49
N VAL A 26 -57.31 -34.61 -16.88
CA VAL A 26 -56.70 -34.36 -18.19
C VAL A 26 -55.51 -35.29 -18.41
N ASP A 27 -54.64 -35.44 -17.41
CA ASP A 27 -53.46 -36.30 -17.51
C ASP A 27 -53.86 -37.78 -17.65
N GLN A 28 -54.87 -38.24 -16.91
CA GLN A 28 -55.45 -39.58 -17.11
C GLN A 28 -56.07 -39.75 -18.51
N LEU A 29 -56.69 -38.70 -19.07
CA LEU A 29 -57.28 -38.70 -20.41
C LEU A 29 -56.20 -38.75 -21.51
N ASN A 30 -55.12 -38.00 -21.33
CA ASN A 30 -53.94 -38.01 -22.22
C ASN A 30 -53.24 -39.38 -22.19
N THR A 31 -53.13 -40.00 -21.02
CA THR A 31 -52.59 -41.36 -20.87
C THR A 31 -53.50 -42.40 -21.55
N SER A 32 -54.82 -42.25 -21.43
CA SER A 32 -55.82 -43.11 -22.08
C SER A 32 -55.82 -42.96 -23.60
N GLU A 33 -55.59 -41.76 -24.12
CA GLU A 33 -55.43 -41.50 -25.55
C GLU A 33 -54.15 -42.12 -26.11
N GLN A 34 -53.01 -42.02 -25.41
CA GLN A 34 -51.77 -42.70 -25.81
C GLN A 34 -51.95 -44.22 -25.89
N LEU A 35 -52.70 -44.81 -24.96
CA LEU A 35 -53.05 -46.23 -24.98
C LEU A 35 -54.01 -46.58 -26.13
N ALA A 36 -54.95 -45.69 -26.47
CA ALA A 36 -55.85 -45.86 -27.59
C ALA A 36 -55.14 -45.73 -28.96
N ALA A 37 -54.24 -44.76 -29.11
CA ALA A 37 -53.47 -44.53 -30.33
C ALA A 37 -52.51 -45.68 -30.68
N ASN A 38 -52.06 -46.44 -29.67
CA ASN A 38 -51.18 -47.61 -29.86
C ASN A 38 -51.92 -48.90 -30.29
N ASN A 39 -53.25 -48.88 -30.43
CA ASN A 39 -54.05 -50.06 -30.74
C ASN A 39 -54.67 -49.94 -32.15
N GLU A 40 -54.17 -50.66 -33.17
CA GLU A 40 -54.57 -50.53 -34.59
C GLU A 40 -56.07 -50.77 -34.92
N LYS A 41 -56.90 -51.14 -33.94
CA LYS A 41 -58.35 -51.39 -34.09
C LYS A 41 -59.23 -50.44 -33.28
N THR A 42 -58.76 -49.27 -32.87
CA THR A 42 -59.63 -48.27 -32.23
C THR A 42 -60.64 -47.69 -33.21
N PRO A 43 -61.96 -47.77 -32.94
CA PRO A 43 -62.99 -47.21 -33.82
C PRO A 43 -62.86 -45.69 -33.94
N GLU A 44 -63.01 -45.12 -35.15
CA GLU A 44 -62.95 -43.65 -35.39
C GLU A 44 -63.86 -42.85 -34.43
N LYS A 45 -65.02 -43.42 -34.06
CA LYS A 45 -65.95 -42.83 -33.06
C LYS A 45 -65.34 -42.64 -31.67
N VAL A 46 -64.40 -43.48 -31.25
CA VAL A 46 -63.74 -43.38 -29.94
C VAL A 46 -62.75 -42.23 -29.95
N THR A 47 -61.99 -42.08 -31.05
CA THR A 47 -61.06 -40.96 -31.24
C THR A 47 -61.79 -39.63 -31.34
N GLU A 48 -62.96 -39.59 -32.01
CA GLU A 48 -63.84 -38.42 -32.07
C GLU A 48 -64.45 -38.06 -30.70
N LEU A 49 -64.80 -39.06 -29.89
CA LEU A 49 -65.28 -38.84 -28.53
C LEU A 49 -64.17 -38.32 -27.60
N ILE A 50 -62.95 -38.85 -27.71
CA ILE A 50 -61.79 -38.36 -26.93
C ILE A 50 -61.47 -36.91 -27.28
N SER A 51 -61.47 -36.54 -28.56
CA SER A 51 -61.19 -35.16 -28.98
C SER A 51 -62.29 -34.18 -28.54
N LYS A 52 -63.56 -34.60 -28.55
CA LYS A 52 -64.67 -33.81 -28.01
C LYS A 52 -64.57 -33.63 -26.50
N VAL A 53 -64.26 -34.69 -25.75
CA VAL A 53 -64.08 -34.62 -24.30
C VAL A 53 -62.89 -33.73 -23.94
N LYS A 54 -61.79 -33.78 -24.71
CA LYS A 54 -60.68 -32.83 -24.53
C LYS A 54 -61.11 -31.38 -24.73
N LEU A 55 -61.85 -31.08 -25.79
CA LEU A 55 -62.33 -29.71 -26.02
C LEU A 55 -63.26 -29.23 -24.90
N ASP A 56 -64.15 -30.10 -24.40
CA ASP A 56 -65.05 -29.78 -23.30
C ASP A 56 -64.28 -29.57 -21.98
N VAL A 57 -63.26 -30.39 -21.73
CA VAL A 57 -62.38 -30.28 -20.56
C VAL A 57 -61.50 -29.03 -20.63
N ASP A 58 -60.91 -28.71 -21.78
CA ASP A 58 -60.14 -27.48 -21.99
C ASP A 58 -61.00 -26.22 -21.80
N THR A 59 -62.25 -26.29 -22.25
CA THR A 59 -63.22 -25.19 -22.07
C THR A 59 -63.61 -25.04 -20.60
N ALA A 60 -63.84 -26.15 -19.90
CA ALA A 60 -64.11 -26.15 -18.46
C ALA A 60 -62.91 -25.66 -17.65
N LEU A 61 -61.69 -26.08 -18.00
CA LEU A 61 -60.44 -25.63 -17.38
C LEU A 61 -60.26 -24.12 -17.57
N LYS A 62 -60.37 -23.61 -18.80
CA LYS A 62 -60.27 -22.17 -19.08
C LYS A 62 -61.29 -21.36 -18.28
N ARG A 63 -62.54 -21.83 -18.21
CA ARG A 63 -63.57 -21.19 -17.41
C ARG A 63 -63.22 -21.17 -15.92
N ARG A 64 -62.76 -22.29 -15.36
CA ARG A 64 -62.37 -22.37 -13.95
C ARG A 64 -61.15 -21.52 -13.64
N CYS A 65 -60.16 -21.47 -14.54
CA CYS A 65 -59.02 -20.55 -14.42
C CYS A 65 -59.47 -19.08 -14.43
N THR A 66 -60.45 -18.70 -15.27
CA THR A 66 -60.99 -17.33 -15.23
C THR A 66 -61.71 -17.03 -13.92
N GLU A 67 -62.52 -17.97 -13.41
CA GLU A 67 -63.21 -17.83 -12.12
C GLU A 67 -62.20 -17.72 -10.95
N ALA A 68 -61.13 -18.52 -10.95
CA ALA A 68 -60.06 -18.44 -9.96
C ALA A 68 -59.32 -17.10 -10.00
N ASN A 69 -58.99 -16.60 -11.20
CA ASN A 69 -58.32 -15.30 -11.36
C ASN A 69 -59.21 -14.13 -10.93
N THR A 70 -60.53 -14.22 -11.16
CA THR A 70 -61.49 -13.23 -10.65
C THR A 70 -61.54 -13.28 -9.13
N ALA A 71 -61.67 -14.47 -8.52
CA ALA A 71 -61.67 -14.62 -7.07
C ALA A 71 -60.37 -14.11 -6.42
N LYS A 72 -59.20 -14.37 -7.03
CA LYS A 72 -57.91 -13.80 -6.62
C LYS A 72 -57.92 -12.27 -6.67
N SER A 73 -58.45 -11.71 -7.76
CA SER A 73 -58.53 -10.25 -7.95
C SER A 73 -59.48 -9.61 -6.93
N ASP A 74 -60.57 -10.29 -6.56
CA ASP A 74 -61.50 -9.82 -5.53
C ASP A 74 -60.85 -9.79 -4.14
N VAL A 75 -60.05 -10.82 -3.81
CA VAL A 75 -59.24 -10.84 -2.57
C VAL A 75 -58.22 -9.70 -2.56
N GLN A 76 -57.45 -9.53 -3.64
CA GLN A 76 -56.47 -8.45 -3.76
C GLN A 76 -57.14 -7.08 -3.66
N TYR A 77 -58.27 -6.88 -4.33
CA TYR A 77 -59.01 -5.62 -4.27
C TYR A 77 -59.53 -5.32 -2.87
N TYR A 78 -60.01 -6.33 -2.14
CA TYR A 78 -60.47 -6.16 -0.76
C TYR A 78 -59.33 -5.71 0.16
N ILE A 79 -58.17 -6.34 0.02
CA ILE A 79 -56.95 -5.99 0.77
C ILE A 79 -56.48 -4.59 0.39
N ASP A 80 -56.39 -4.28 -0.90
CA ASP A 80 -55.96 -2.97 -1.39
C ASP A 80 -56.91 -1.85 -0.95
N ASP A 81 -58.22 -2.05 -1.00
CA ASP A 81 -59.21 -1.08 -0.51
C ASP A 81 -59.09 -0.88 1.00
N ALA A 82 -58.91 -1.95 1.78
CA ALA A 82 -58.69 -1.85 3.21
C ALA A 82 -57.40 -1.08 3.56
N LEU A 83 -56.31 -1.33 2.81
CA LEU A 83 -55.03 -0.62 2.96
C LEU A 83 -55.11 0.83 2.48
N TRP A 84 -55.85 1.11 1.40
CA TRP A 84 -56.02 2.44 0.83
C TRP A 84 -56.86 3.35 1.73
N ASN A 85 -57.83 2.77 2.45
CA ASN A 85 -58.69 3.48 3.40
C ASN A 85 -58.03 3.74 4.77
N CYS A 86 -56.82 3.23 5.03
CA CYS A 86 -56.05 3.54 6.24
C CYS A 86 -55.51 4.98 6.19
N ALA A 87 -55.71 5.77 7.26
CA ALA A 87 -55.43 7.21 7.27
C ALA A 87 -53.94 7.63 7.13
N CYS A 88 -53.00 6.67 7.18
CA CYS A 88 -51.57 6.92 7.34
C CYS A 88 -50.81 7.41 6.10
N ARG A 89 -51.49 7.62 4.96
CA ARG A 89 -50.82 8.05 3.73
C ARG A 89 -50.60 9.56 3.61
N THR A 90 -51.22 10.41 4.43
CA THR A 90 -51.24 11.86 4.11
C THR A 90 -50.72 12.87 5.13
N THR A 91 -50.52 12.62 6.43
CA THR A 91 -49.77 13.57 7.30
C THR A 91 -49.57 13.10 8.74
N LEU A 92 -48.49 13.59 9.36
CA LEU A 92 -48.08 13.58 10.78
C LEU A 92 -49.22 13.91 11.80
N LYS A 93 -50.20 13.04 12.00
CA LYS A 93 -51.20 13.11 13.09
C LYS A 93 -51.51 11.73 13.68
N PRO A 94 -51.95 11.66 14.96
CA PRO A 94 -52.03 10.41 15.69
C PRO A 94 -53.03 9.46 15.03
N THR A 95 -52.57 8.23 14.87
CA THR A 95 -53.20 7.06 14.27
C THR A 95 -54.54 6.75 14.95
N LYS A 96 -55.59 6.45 14.16
CA LYS A 96 -56.86 5.99 14.71
C LYS A 96 -56.73 4.51 15.12
N GLU A 97 -57.04 4.18 16.38
CA GLU A 97 -57.06 2.78 16.87
C GLU A 97 -57.97 1.87 16.04
N SER A 98 -59.01 2.42 15.39
CA SER A 98 -59.89 1.67 14.49
C SER A 98 -59.16 1.04 13.30
N ASP A 99 -58.15 1.72 12.78
CA ASP A 99 -57.41 1.29 11.59
C ASP A 99 -56.38 0.21 11.98
N LYS A 100 -55.75 0.35 13.16
CA LYS A 100 -54.89 -0.69 13.78
C LYS A 100 -55.67 -1.99 13.96
N TYR A 101 -56.87 -1.91 14.54
CA TYR A 101 -57.72 -3.08 14.78
C TYR A 101 -58.17 -3.77 13.47
N ARG A 102 -58.47 -2.98 12.42
CA ARG A 102 -58.85 -3.54 11.11
C ARG A 102 -57.68 -4.30 10.46
N LEU A 103 -56.48 -3.74 10.49
CA LEU A 103 -55.27 -4.41 9.96
C LEU A 103 -54.94 -5.68 10.74
N GLU A 104 -55.05 -5.64 12.07
CA GLU A 104 -54.87 -6.81 12.93
C GLU A 104 -55.89 -7.91 12.60
N GLN A 105 -57.15 -7.56 12.36
CA GLN A 105 -58.17 -8.53 11.95
C GLN A 105 -57.87 -9.18 10.58
N LEU A 106 -57.33 -8.43 9.62
CA LEU A 106 -56.92 -8.95 8.31
C LEU A 106 -55.72 -9.90 8.45
N MET A 107 -54.68 -9.49 9.21
CA MET A 107 -53.52 -10.33 9.48
C MET A 107 -53.91 -11.64 10.17
N CYS A 108 -54.70 -11.57 11.24
CA CYS A 108 -55.16 -12.76 11.95
C CYS A 108 -55.96 -13.69 11.03
N THR A 109 -56.85 -13.15 10.18
CA THR A 109 -57.58 -13.99 9.21
C THR A 109 -56.65 -14.68 8.21
N LEU A 110 -55.64 -13.98 7.70
CA LEU A 110 -54.68 -14.56 6.74
C LEU A 110 -53.82 -15.65 7.40
N PHE A 111 -53.28 -15.40 8.59
CA PHE A 111 -52.50 -16.40 9.35
C PHE A 111 -53.35 -17.60 9.80
N ASP A 112 -54.60 -17.38 10.22
CA ASP A 112 -55.50 -18.46 10.60
C ASP A 112 -55.80 -19.40 9.41
N ILE A 113 -55.94 -18.84 8.20
CA ILE A 113 -56.19 -19.62 6.98
C ILE A 113 -54.93 -20.36 6.53
N GLU A 114 -53.77 -19.70 6.60
CA GLU A 114 -52.45 -20.29 6.31
C GLU A 114 -52.20 -21.54 7.18
N LYS A 115 -52.41 -21.40 8.49
CA LYS A 115 -52.28 -22.49 9.44
C LYS A 115 -53.27 -23.64 9.17
N GLN A 116 -54.53 -23.32 8.87
CA GLN A 116 -55.55 -24.32 8.54
C GLN A 116 -55.27 -25.06 7.22
N SER A 117 -54.52 -24.46 6.28
CA SER A 117 -54.11 -25.13 5.04
C SER A 117 -52.94 -26.11 5.20
N HIS A 118 -52.10 -25.95 6.23
CA HIS A 118 -50.97 -26.86 6.48
C HIS A 118 -51.34 -28.18 7.19
N ASP A 119 -52.44 -28.23 7.95
CA ASP A 119 -52.87 -29.44 8.67
C ASP A 119 -53.51 -30.53 7.76
N THR A 120 -53.71 -30.26 6.47
CA THR A 120 -54.29 -31.19 5.48
C THR A 120 -53.24 -31.61 4.44
N ILE A 121 -52.37 -32.57 4.78
CA ILE A 121 -51.29 -33.06 3.90
C ILE A 121 -51.77 -34.25 3.05
N ASP A 122 -51.55 -34.17 1.73
CA ASP A 122 -50.99 -35.27 0.89
C ASP A 122 -50.82 -34.94 -0.62
N ASP A 123 -51.26 -33.79 -1.16
CA ASP A 123 -51.10 -33.48 -2.61
C ASP A 123 -50.32 -32.17 -2.89
N GLU A 124 -49.07 -32.30 -3.37
CA GLU A 124 -48.03 -31.26 -3.41
C GLU A 124 -48.21 -30.09 -4.41
N ASN A 125 -49.08 -30.17 -5.43
CA ASN A 125 -49.00 -29.21 -6.57
C ASN A 125 -50.09 -28.11 -6.65
N SER A 126 -51.29 -28.30 -6.10
CA SER A 126 -52.37 -27.28 -6.15
C SER A 126 -52.29 -26.26 -5.03
N VAL A 127 -51.70 -26.69 -3.91
CA VAL A 127 -51.64 -25.97 -2.64
C VAL A 127 -50.54 -24.91 -2.69
N ASN A 128 -49.46 -25.13 -3.47
CA ASN A 128 -48.34 -24.18 -3.62
C ASN A 128 -48.76 -22.81 -4.16
N GLN A 129 -49.59 -22.74 -5.22
CA GLN A 129 -50.01 -21.45 -5.78
C GLN A 129 -50.88 -20.64 -4.82
N PHE A 130 -51.75 -21.31 -4.04
CA PHE A 130 -52.56 -20.66 -3.02
C PHE A 130 -51.69 -20.11 -1.88
N HIS A 131 -50.71 -20.88 -1.42
CA HIS A 131 -49.77 -20.45 -0.39
C HIS A 131 -48.89 -19.29 -0.86
N GLU A 132 -48.36 -19.33 -2.08
CA GLU A 132 -47.58 -18.22 -2.65
C GLU A 132 -48.39 -16.91 -2.66
N ASP A 133 -49.64 -16.97 -3.14
CA ASP A 133 -50.50 -15.79 -3.20
C ASP A 133 -50.90 -15.28 -1.81
N LEU A 134 -51.15 -16.21 -0.88
CA LEU A 134 -51.46 -15.87 0.51
C LEU A 134 -50.25 -15.26 1.24
N HIS A 135 -49.03 -15.73 0.97
CA HIS A 135 -47.79 -15.15 1.47
C HIS A 135 -47.57 -13.72 0.92
N GLN A 136 -47.87 -13.48 -0.36
CA GLN A 136 -47.81 -12.13 -0.94
C GLN A 136 -48.79 -11.17 -0.27
N TRP A 137 -50.02 -11.61 0.01
CA TRP A 137 -51.02 -10.81 0.73
C TRP A 137 -50.62 -10.55 2.18
N LEU A 138 -50.07 -11.56 2.87
CA LEU A 138 -49.51 -11.39 4.20
C LEU A 138 -48.36 -10.38 4.20
N LEU A 139 -47.44 -10.44 3.23
CA LEU A 139 -46.34 -9.48 3.09
C LEU A 139 -46.86 -8.04 2.96
N GLN A 140 -47.88 -7.81 2.12
CA GLN A 140 -48.44 -6.49 1.88
C GLN A 140 -49.09 -5.89 3.14
N VAL A 141 -49.92 -6.66 3.84
CA VAL A 141 -50.65 -6.19 5.03
C VAL A 141 -49.70 -6.06 6.23
N ALA A 142 -48.85 -7.07 6.46
CA ALA A 142 -47.94 -7.10 7.60
C ALA A 142 -46.88 -6.00 7.53
N THR A 143 -46.33 -5.71 6.34
CA THR A 143 -45.33 -4.62 6.19
C THR A 143 -45.90 -3.28 6.63
N ILE A 144 -47.14 -2.96 6.23
CA ILE A 144 -47.79 -1.69 6.58
C ILE A 144 -48.14 -1.66 8.08
N TYR A 145 -48.62 -2.77 8.64
CA TYR A 145 -48.90 -2.88 10.07
C TYR A 145 -47.64 -2.70 10.93
N ILE A 146 -46.56 -3.39 10.56
CA ILE A 146 -45.26 -3.36 11.26
C ILE A 146 -44.65 -1.95 11.20
N THR A 147 -44.66 -1.32 10.02
CA THR A 147 -44.00 -0.02 9.84
C THR A 147 -44.73 1.13 10.55
N VAL A 148 -46.05 1.05 10.69
CA VAL A 148 -46.88 2.21 11.04
C VAL A 148 -47.54 2.14 12.43
N TYR A 149 -47.89 0.95 12.92
CA TYR A 149 -48.81 0.80 14.07
C TYR A 149 -48.27 0.00 15.25
N THR A 150 -47.08 -0.59 15.12
CA THR A 150 -46.49 -1.41 16.17
C THR A 150 -45.37 -0.67 16.86
N GLU A 151 -45.48 -0.64 18.19
CA GLU A 151 -44.36 -0.29 19.06
C GLU A 151 -43.34 -1.44 19.03
N MET A 152 -42.08 -1.18 19.39
CA MET A 152 -41.00 -2.17 19.35
C MET A 152 -41.34 -3.49 20.05
N GLU A 153 -42.14 -3.44 21.12
CA GLU A 153 -42.57 -4.63 21.86
C GLU A 153 -43.63 -5.45 21.10
N ASP A 154 -44.52 -4.79 20.35
CA ASP A 154 -45.48 -5.48 19.48
C ASP A 154 -44.77 -6.08 18.26
N GLN A 155 -43.79 -5.39 17.69
CA GLN A 155 -42.94 -5.90 16.59
C GLN A 155 -42.17 -7.14 17.03
N LYS A 156 -41.60 -7.13 18.24
CA LYS A 156 -40.95 -8.28 18.86
C LYS A 156 -41.87 -9.51 18.92
N ARG A 157 -43.13 -9.33 19.33
CA ARG A 157 -44.10 -10.43 19.42
C ARG A 157 -44.44 -11.00 18.04
N VAL A 158 -44.61 -10.14 17.04
CA VAL A 158 -44.85 -10.57 15.65
C VAL A 158 -43.65 -11.33 15.11
N PHE A 159 -42.43 -10.84 15.37
CA PHE A 159 -41.20 -11.51 14.98
C PHE A 159 -41.07 -12.90 15.60
N LEU A 160 -41.31 -13.01 16.92
CA LEU A 160 -41.24 -14.30 17.61
C LEU A 160 -42.31 -15.29 17.14
N PHE A 161 -43.49 -14.79 16.78
CA PHE A 161 -44.55 -15.59 16.17
C PHE A 161 -44.17 -16.11 14.79
N LEU A 162 -43.54 -15.27 13.95
CA LEU A 162 -43.03 -15.70 12.64
C LEU A 162 -41.98 -16.80 12.80
N LEU A 163 -41.05 -16.67 13.76
CA LEU A 163 -40.04 -17.70 14.05
C LEU A 163 -40.61 -19.07 14.45
N ASP A 164 -41.86 -19.12 14.92
CA ASP A 164 -42.57 -20.38 15.26
C ASP A 164 -43.37 -20.97 14.08
N THR A 165 -43.36 -20.33 12.91
CA THR A 165 -44.11 -20.77 11.72
C THR A 165 -43.21 -21.63 10.81
N PRO A 166 -43.62 -22.85 10.43
CA PRO A 166 -42.84 -23.69 9.51
C PRO A 166 -42.72 -23.05 8.12
N HIS A 167 -41.58 -23.22 7.44
CA HIS A 167 -41.28 -22.63 6.12
C HIS A 167 -41.30 -21.09 6.04
N VAL A 168 -40.72 -20.40 7.04
CA VAL A 168 -40.74 -18.93 7.17
C VAL A 168 -40.04 -18.12 6.07
N ILE A 169 -39.41 -18.77 5.08
CA ILE A 169 -38.54 -18.14 4.06
C ILE A 169 -39.23 -16.94 3.38
N TRP A 170 -40.52 -17.07 3.08
CA TRP A 170 -41.30 -16.01 2.44
C TRP A 170 -41.48 -14.75 3.33
N ALA A 171 -41.40 -14.90 4.65
CA ALA A 171 -41.61 -13.84 5.63
C ALA A 171 -40.30 -13.17 6.08
N VAL A 172 -39.13 -13.61 5.60
CA VAL A 172 -37.83 -12.97 5.87
C VAL A 172 -37.85 -11.45 5.61
N PRO A 173 -38.50 -10.92 4.56
CA PRO A 173 -38.60 -9.47 4.35
C PRO A 173 -39.41 -8.71 5.42
N LEU A 174 -40.23 -9.39 6.22
CA LEU A 174 -40.99 -8.78 7.34
C LEU A 174 -40.13 -8.58 8.58
N ILE A 175 -38.93 -9.18 8.60
CA ILE A 175 -37.93 -9.04 9.65
C ILE A 175 -37.14 -7.76 9.38
N GLN A 176 -37.76 -6.61 9.58
CA GLN A 176 -37.07 -5.32 9.48
C GLN A 176 -37.30 -4.55 10.77
N LEU A 177 -36.21 -4.25 11.47
CA LEU A 177 -36.25 -3.44 12.67
C LEU A 177 -36.00 -1.97 12.30
N PRO A 178 -36.74 -1.01 12.89
CA PRO A 178 -36.44 0.40 12.69
C PRO A 178 -35.07 0.75 13.30
N PRO A 179 -34.40 1.80 12.82
CA PRO A 179 -33.12 2.22 13.35
C PRO A 179 -33.22 2.56 14.84
N ILE A 180 -32.26 2.07 15.62
CA ILE A 180 -32.27 2.10 17.09
C ILE A 180 -31.57 3.37 17.57
N TYR A 181 -32.24 4.14 18.43
CA TYR A 181 -31.72 5.42 18.89
C TYR A 181 -31.58 5.56 20.40
N ASP A 182 -32.14 4.62 21.18
CA ASP A 182 -32.08 4.61 22.64
C ASP A 182 -31.72 3.23 23.24
N THR A 183 -31.40 3.21 24.53
CA THR A 183 -30.93 2.01 25.24
C THR A 183 -32.02 0.95 25.45
N ILE A 184 -33.28 1.36 25.63
CA ILE A 184 -34.40 0.45 25.89
C ILE A 184 -34.72 -0.35 24.61
N GLN A 185 -34.66 0.33 23.46
CA GLN A 185 -34.78 -0.27 22.15
C GLN A 185 -33.60 -1.22 21.85
N MET A 186 -32.39 -0.88 22.31
CA MET A 186 -31.21 -1.72 22.13
C MET A 186 -31.24 -3.00 22.98
N ASP A 187 -31.69 -2.93 24.24
CA ASP A 187 -31.89 -4.12 25.07
C ASP A 187 -32.97 -5.05 24.46
N SER A 188 -34.01 -4.48 23.87
CA SER A 188 -35.08 -5.26 23.19
C SER A 188 -34.56 -5.95 21.92
N TYR A 189 -33.70 -5.26 21.15
CA TYR A 189 -33.02 -5.83 19.98
C TYR A 189 -32.08 -6.98 20.35
N ILE A 190 -31.31 -6.81 21.41
CA ILE A 190 -30.39 -7.80 21.96
C ILE A 190 -31.13 -9.08 22.39
N GLU A 191 -32.30 -8.95 23.00
CA GLU A 191 -33.14 -10.09 23.39
C GLU A 191 -33.71 -10.85 22.17
N ILE A 192 -34.10 -10.12 21.12
CA ILE A 192 -34.56 -10.70 19.85
C ILE A 192 -33.45 -11.51 19.17
N MET A 193 -32.25 -10.95 19.09
CA MET A 193 -31.05 -11.63 18.57
C MET A 193 -30.75 -12.92 19.33
N SER A 194 -30.86 -12.88 20.67
CA SER A 194 -30.61 -14.04 21.53
C SER A 194 -31.60 -15.17 21.23
N GLN A 195 -32.89 -14.86 21.11
CA GLN A 195 -33.95 -15.85 20.86
C GLN A 195 -33.87 -16.44 19.44
N LEU A 196 -33.40 -15.68 18.45
CA LEU A 196 -33.12 -16.18 17.11
C LEU A 196 -32.00 -17.24 17.13
N LEU A 197 -30.90 -16.93 17.83
CA LEU A 197 -29.73 -17.80 17.92
C LEU A 197 -30.00 -19.08 18.73
N GLU A 198 -30.92 -19.03 19.70
CA GLU A 198 -31.32 -20.20 20.50
C GLU A 198 -32.27 -21.18 19.79
N LYS A 199 -33.12 -20.72 18.85
CA LYS A 199 -34.15 -21.55 18.17
C LYS A 199 -33.60 -22.35 16.96
N ALA A 200 -32.41 -22.96 17.06
CA ALA A 200 -31.65 -23.59 15.98
C ALA A 200 -32.29 -24.84 15.30
N THR A 201 -33.48 -24.71 14.72
CA THR A 201 -34.09 -25.67 13.81
C THR A 201 -34.36 -25.02 12.44
N TRP A 202 -33.37 -24.29 11.93
CA TRP A 202 -33.37 -23.82 10.55
C TRP A 202 -32.88 -24.97 9.67
N THR A 203 -33.78 -25.54 8.88
CA THR A 203 -33.50 -26.75 8.08
C THR A 203 -32.56 -26.51 6.90
N GLU A 204 -32.27 -25.25 6.54
CA GLU A 204 -31.39 -24.85 5.44
C GLU A 204 -30.53 -23.64 5.82
N GLU A 205 -29.23 -23.71 5.49
CA GLU A 205 -28.18 -22.75 5.87
C GLU A 205 -28.39 -21.34 5.28
N ASP A 206 -28.95 -21.26 4.07
CA ASP A 206 -29.25 -20.00 3.38
C ASP A 206 -30.32 -19.16 4.11
N ASN A 207 -31.25 -19.82 4.83
CA ASN A 207 -32.33 -19.14 5.55
C ASN A 207 -31.83 -18.43 6.81
N TYR A 208 -30.85 -19.04 7.50
CA TYR A 208 -30.21 -18.45 8.67
C TYR A 208 -29.39 -17.20 8.29
N LEU A 209 -28.62 -17.29 7.20
CA LEU A 209 -27.82 -16.17 6.69
C LEU A 209 -28.69 -15.02 6.18
N ALA A 210 -29.78 -15.31 5.47
CA ALA A 210 -30.71 -14.30 4.99
C ALA A 210 -31.37 -13.49 6.13
N ILE A 211 -31.66 -14.13 7.28
CA ILE A 211 -32.22 -13.45 8.44
C ILE A 211 -31.16 -12.59 9.15
N LEU A 212 -29.93 -13.09 9.31
CA LEU A 212 -28.82 -12.30 9.85
C LEU A 212 -28.53 -11.06 9.00
N ASP A 213 -28.59 -11.19 7.66
CA ASP A 213 -28.44 -10.06 6.75
C ASP A 213 -29.53 -9.00 6.93
N GLN A 214 -30.79 -9.38 7.18
CA GLN A 214 -31.87 -8.41 7.45
C GLN A 214 -31.71 -7.70 8.81
N LEU A 215 -31.09 -8.35 9.80
CA LEU A 215 -30.85 -7.77 11.12
C LEU A 215 -29.78 -6.68 11.11
N THR A 216 -28.97 -6.57 10.03
CA THR A 216 -27.97 -5.52 9.75
C THR A 216 -27.25 -4.99 11.01
N VAL A 217 -26.68 -5.91 11.80
CA VAL A 217 -26.12 -5.64 13.14
C VAL A 217 -25.17 -4.42 13.15
N ASP A 218 -24.27 -4.34 12.17
CA ASP A 218 -23.32 -3.23 12.03
C ASP A 218 -24.00 -1.88 11.79
N TYR A 219 -25.09 -1.86 11.01
CA TYR A 219 -25.85 -0.65 10.70
C TYR A 219 -26.60 -0.13 11.94
N HIS A 220 -27.31 -1.02 12.65
CA HIS A 220 -28.06 -0.64 13.85
C HIS A 220 -27.14 -0.23 15.00
N TYR A 221 -26.03 -0.93 15.20
CA TYR A 221 -25.03 -0.58 16.21
C TYR A 221 -24.31 0.74 15.87
N GLY A 222 -23.95 0.95 14.60
CA GLY A 222 -23.37 2.21 14.14
C GLY A 222 -24.30 3.42 14.35
N ARG A 223 -25.60 3.28 14.04
CA ARG A 223 -26.61 4.33 14.28
C ARG A 223 -26.85 4.60 15.76
N PHE A 224 -26.87 3.56 16.59
CA PHE A 224 -26.94 3.69 18.04
C PHE A 224 -25.74 4.48 18.58
N LEU A 225 -24.51 4.17 18.14
CA LEU A 225 -23.29 4.89 18.51
C LEU A 225 -23.31 6.37 18.06
N GLU A 226 -23.81 6.66 16.86
CA GLU A 226 -23.97 8.03 16.37
C GLU A 226 -24.98 8.83 17.21
N SER A 227 -26.11 8.22 17.59
CA SER A 227 -27.10 8.80 18.51
C SER A 227 -26.49 9.07 19.90
N TYR A 228 -25.67 8.14 20.40
CA TYR A 228 -25.01 8.23 21.70
C TYR A 228 -23.91 9.30 21.78
N ARG A 229 -23.16 9.54 20.69
CA ARG A 229 -22.14 10.61 20.62
C ARG A 229 -22.72 12.03 20.77
N SER A 230 -24.04 12.19 20.70
CA SER A 230 -24.72 13.48 20.77
C SER A 230 -25.16 13.94 22.17
N LYS A 231 -24.95 13.12 23.23
CA LYS A 231 -25.37 13.45 24.61
C LYS A 231 -24.26 13.19 25.63
N ASP A 232 -24.14 14.11 26.59
CA ASP A 232 -23.05 14.25 27.57
C ASP A 232 -22.57 12.96 28.29
N ASN A 233 -21.29 13.02 28.69
CA ASN A 233 -20.36 12.02 29.22
C ASN A 233 -20.79 11.19 30.47
N GLU A 234 -22.06 11.18 30.88
CA GLU A 234 -22.52 10.45 32.08
C GLU A 234 -23.06 9.03 31.80
N LYS A 235 -23.06 8.56 30.54
CA LYS A 235 -23.62 7.25 30.15
C LYS A 235 -22.64 6.26 29.51
N GLU A 236 -21.33 6.43 29.72
CA GLU A 236 -20.31 5.49 29.21
C GLU A 236 -20.45 4.07 29.79
N ALA A 237 -20.94 3.94 31.03
CA ALA A 237 -21.15 2.65 31.68
C ALA A 237 -22.27 1.81 31.01
N ASP A 238 -23.35 2.46 30.57
CA ASP A 238 -24.45 1.81 29.87
C ASP A 238 -24.03 1.39 28.45
N LEU A 239 -23.23 2.21 27.76
CA LEU A 239 -22.65 1.88 26.47
C LEU A 239 -21.74 0.65 26.58
N LEU A 240 -20.83 0.63 27.55
CA LEU A 240 -19.94 -0.50 27.79
C LEU A 240 -20.72 -1.78 28.13
N ASN A 241 -21.78 -1.67 28.94
CA ASN A 241 -22.64 -2.82 29.27
C ASN A 241 -23.39 -3.35 28.04
N ILE A 242 -23.93 -2.49 27.19
CA ILE A 242 -24.64 -2.87 25.96
C ILE A 242 -23.68 -3.47 24.93
N THR A 243 -22.50 -2.87 24.76
CA THR A 243 -21.43 -3.44 23.91
C THR A 243 -21.05 -4.83 24.41
N ASN A 244 -20.85 -4.99 25.72
CA ASN A 244 -20.54 -6.29 26.31
C ASN A 244 -21.69 -7.30 26.14
N LYS A 245 -22.96 -6.92 26.35
CA LYS A 245 -24.11 -7.81 26.10
C LYS A 245 -24.21 -8.25 24.64
N LEU A 246 -24.00 -7.34 23.69
CA LEU A 246 -24.06 -7.63 22.25
C LEU A 246 -22.90 -8.54 21.82
N THR A 247 -21.69 -8.26 22.31
CA THR A 247 -20.53 -9.15 22.18
C THR A 247 -20.83 -10.51 22.81
N ASN A 248 -21.48 -10.55 23.97
CA ASN A 248 -21.84 -11.78 24.64
C ASN A 248 -23.01 -12.53 24.00
N ILE A 249 -23.73 -11.97 23.04
CA ILE A 249 -24.80 -12.69 22.34
C ILE A 249 -24.32 -13.15 20.97
N LEU A 250 -23.50 -12.34 20.31
CA LEU A 250 -22.82 -12.70 19.07
C LEU A 250 -21.66 -13.69 19.29
N PHE A 251 -21.05 -13.68 20.48
CA PHE A 251 -19.87 -14.46 20.81
C PHE A 251 -19.98 -15.25 22.13
N ASN A 252 -21.13 -15.20 22.83
CA ASN A 252 -21.44 -15.98 24.05
C ASN A 252 -20.39 -15.90 25.18
N GLU A 253 -20.19 -14.75 25.83
CA GLU A 253 -19.17 -14.60 26.90
C GLU A 253 -19.57 -13.82 28.18
N GLY A 254 -20.36 -14.44 29.04
CA GLY A 254 -20.73 -13.89 30.35
C GLY A 254 -19.96 -14.40 31.57
N THR A 255 -18.63 -14.58 31.55
CA THR A 255 -17.76 -14.68 32.76
C THR A 255 -16.31 -14.75 32.32
N ASN A 256 -15.36 -14.06 32.98
CA ASN A 256 -13.89 -14.28 32.89
C ASN A 256 -13.53 -15.63 32.24
N TYR A 257 -13.15 -15.63 30.96
CA TYR A 257 -12.81 -16.90 30.31
C TYR A 257 -11.34 -17.23 30.54
N ASP A 258 -11.17 -18.27 31.37
CA ASP A 258 -10.09 -19.24 31.27
C ASP A 258 -9.96 -19.66 29.81
N GLN A 259 -8.77 -19.46 29.26
CA GLN A 259 -8.38 -19.88 27.92
C GLN A 259 -8.78 -21.36 27.65
N ASP A 260 -8.74 -22.21 28.67
CA ASP A 260 -9.14 -23.63 28.63
C ASP A 260 -10.59 -23.88 28.15
N ARG A 261 -11.54 -22.98 28.41
CA ARG A 261 -12.95 -23.17 27.99
C ARG A 261 -13.19 -22.81 26.53
N ILE A 262 -12.51 -21.77 26.03
CA ILE A 262 -12.51 -21.38 24.61
C ILE A 262 -11.82 -22.47 23.80
N ASP A 263 -10.70 -22.96 24.33
CA ASP A 263 -9.95 -24.08 23.79
C ASP A 263 -10.81 -25.36 23.71
N THR A 264 -11.50 -25.73 24.79
CA THR A 264 -12.38 -26.92 24.80
C THR A 264 -13.52 -26.79 23.80
N PHE A 265 -14.23 -25.65 23.78
CA PHE A 265 -15.36 -25.42 22.87
C PHE A 265 -14.95 -25.45 21.39
N LEU A 266 -13.87 -24.74 21.03
CA LEU A 266 -13.40 -24.71 19.64
C LEU A 266 -12.80 -26.05 19.22
N THR A 267 -12.19 -26.81 20.15
CA THR A 267 -11.68 -28.16 19.89
C THR A 267 -12.84 -29.14 19.67
N ASP A 268 -13.85 -29.16 20.54
CA ASP A 268 -15.07 -29.99 20.41
C ASP A 268 -15.82 -29.70 19.10
N LEU A 269 -15.85 -28.44 18.70
CA LEU A 269 -16.57 -27.97 17.53
C LEU A 269 -15.79 -28.30 16.25
N ILE A 270 -14.46 -28.18 16.23
CA ILE A 270 -13.63 -28.68 15.12
C ILE A 270 -13.67 -30.21 15.04
N ASP A 271 -13.71 -30.92 16.17
CA ASP A 271 -13.91 -32.38 16.22
C ASP A 271 -15.28 -32.79 15.67
N LEU A 272 -16.33 -32.01 15.93
CA LEU A 272 -17.66 -32.20 15.35
C LEU A 272 -17.61 -32.07 13.81
N PHE A 273 -16.95 -31.04 13.29
CA PHE A 273 -16.75 -30.82 11.84
C PHE A 273 -15.84 -31.88 11.20
N HIS A 274 -14.83 -32.36 11.93
CA HIS A 274 -13.92 -33.40 11.49
C HIS A 274 -14.62 -34.75 11.34
N ASN A 275 -15.54 -35.07 12.25
CA ASN A 275 -16.28 -36.33 12.28
C ASN A 275 -17.53 -36.36 11.36
N THR A 276 -17.95 -35.22 10.80
CA THR A 276 -19.04 -35.17 9.81
C THR A 276 -18.60 -35.63 8.43
N GLU A 277 -19.30 -36.62 7.86
CA GLU A 277 -19.04 -37.18 6.51
C GLU A 277 -19.33 -36.20 5.34
N ASN A 278 -19.89 -35.01 5.63
CA ASN A 278 -20.42 -34.09 4.63
C ASN A 278 -19.40 -32.98 4.24
N TYR A 279 -18.83 -33.10 3.04
CA TYR A 279 -17.71 -32.30 2.53
C TYR A 279 -17.93 -30.77 2.43
N THR A 280 -19.17 -30.30 2.43
CA THR A 280 -19.51 -28.86 2.35
C THR A 280 -19.23 -28.11 3.65
N THR A 281 -19.27 -28.81 4.79
CA THR A 281 -19.07 -28.21 6.12
C THR A 281 -17.62 -27.75 6.38
N TRP A 282 -16.65 -28.27 5.61
CA TRP A 282 -15.23 -27.91 5.71
C TRP A 282 -14.86 -26.56 5.04
N ILE A 283 -15.78 -25.97 4.27
CA ILE A 283 -15.61 -24.64 3.66
C ILE A 283 -15.63 -23.54 4.74
N PHE A 284 -16.22 -23.84 5.89
CA PHE A 284 -16.27 -22.93 7.04
C PHE A 284 -15.03 -23.00 7.92
N LEU A 285 -14.18 -24.04 7.77
CA LEU A 285 -12.96 -24.21 8.56
C LEU A 285 -12.06 -22.95 8.54
N PRO A 286 -11.75 -22.33 7.39
CA PRO A 286 -10.96 -21.09 7.32
C PRO A 286 -11.64 -19.86 7.94
N GLN A 287 -12.95 -19.92 8.19
CA GLN A 287 -13.72 -18.85 8.82
C GLN A 287 -13.74 -18.98 10.35
N PHE A 288 -13.18 -20.06 10.91
CA PHE A 288 -13.06 -20.22 12.35
C PHE A 288 -12.14 -19.15 12.96
N PRO A 289 -12.48 -18.64 14.14
CA PRO A 289 -11.65 -17.68 14.86
C PRO A 289 -10.46 -18.39 15.50
N PHE A 290 -9.58 -19.03 14.72
CA PHE A 290 -8.37 -19.71 15.23
C PHE A 290 -7.43 -18.77 16.01
N LYS A 291 -7.61 -17.46 15.84
CA LYS A 291 -6.94 -16.41 16.63
C LYS A 291 -7.40 -16.37 18.10
N ALA A 292 -8.48 -17.07 18.45
CA ALA A 292 -9.01 -17.19 19.80
C ALA A 292 -8.50 -18.44 20.56
N LEU A 293 -7.88 -19.40 19.87
CA LEU A 293 -7.32 -20.62 20.46
C LEU A 293 -5.95 -20.38 21.11
N SER A 294 -5.66 -21.09 22.19
CA SER A 294 -4.33 -21.13 22.77
C SER A 294 -3.38 -21.98 21.93
N ILE A 295 -2.09 -21.81 22.18
CA ILE A 295 -1.04 -22.63 21.58
C ILE A 295 -1.24 -24.11 21.92
N GLN A 296 -1.75 -24.42 23.11
CA GLN A 296 -1.97 -25.79 23.57
C GLN A 296 -3.13 -26.45 22.84
N ALA A 297 -4.24 -25.73 22.64
CA ALA A 297 -5.38 -26.22 21.87
C ALA A 297 -5.09 -26.31 20.37
N LEU A 298 -4.37 -25.32 19.81
CA LEU A 298 -3.86 -25.38 18.44
C LEU A 298 -2.96 -26.60 18.22
N TRP A 299 -2.14 -26.97 19.21
CA TRP A 299 -1.29 -28.15 19.16
C TRP A 299 -2.10 -29.45 19.22
N GLN A 300 -3.06 -29.57 20.13
CA GLN A 300 -3.94 -30.75 20.22
C GLN A 300 -4.78 -30.95 18.96
N LEU A 301 -5.37 -29.87 18.43
CA LEU A 301 -6.07 -29.87 17.15
C LEU A 301 -5.18 -30.29 15.99
N THR A 302 -3.93 -29.86 15.99
CA THR A 302 -2.95 -30.27 14.97
C THR A 302 -2.65 -31.77 15.07
N LEU A 303 -2.54 -32.33 16.27
CA LEU A 303 -2.33 -33.77 16.46
C LEU A 303 -3.56 -34.59 16.03
N GLN A 304 -4.77 -34.17 16.40
CA GLN A 304 -6.03 -34.84 16.05
C GLN A 304 -6.31 -34.81 14.55
N LEU A 305 -6.20 -33.63 13.90
CA LEU A 305 -6.44 -33.48 12.45
C LEU A 305 -5.42 -34.25 11.59
N LEU A 306 -4.25 -34.58 12.16
CA LEU A 306 -3.20 -35.37 11.54
C LEU A 306 -3.24 -36.86 11.94
N HIS A 307 -4.22 -37.29 12.76
CA HIS A 307 -4.35 -38.65 13.34
C HIS A 307 -3.08 -39.13 14.07
N LEU A 308 -2.50 -38.27 14.91
CA LEU A 308 -1.30 -38.54 15.71
C LEU A 308 -1.64 -38.67 17.21
N ASP A 309 -2.77 -39.31 17.53
CA ASP A 309 -3.38 -39.35 18.87
C ASP A 309 -2.53 -40.10 19.93
N ASP A 310 -1.54 -40.88 19.51
CA ASP A 310 -0.62 -41.63 20.37
C ASP A 310 0.52 -40.77 20.98
N PHE A 311 0.64 -39.50 20.56
CA PHE A 311 1.70 -38.60 21.04
C PHE A 311 1.22 -37.69 22.17
N SER A 312 1.74 -37.93 23.39
CA SER A 312 1.44 -37.08 24.55
C SER A 312 2.13 -35.71 24.47
N GLU A 313 1.43 -34.66 24.90
CA GLU A 313 1.95 -33.29 25.01
C GLU A 313 3.32 -33.23 25.72
N PRO A 314 4.37 -32.64 25.12
CA PRO A 314 5.67 -32.54 25.74
C PRO A 314 5.68 -31.40 26.77
N VAL A 315 5.78 -31.77 28.05
CA VAL A 315 5.75 -30.84 29.20
C VAL A 315 6.93 -29.82 29.19
N THR A 316 7.95 -30.01 28.34
CA THR A 316 9.14 -29.13 28.22
C THR A 316 9.81 -29.25 26.84
N LEU A 317 10.35 -28.13 26.34
CA LEU A 317 11.06 -27.99 25.05
C LEU A 317 12.25 -28.96 24.89
N GLU A 318 12.89 -29.36 26.00
CA GLU A 318 14.04 -30.29 26.00
C GLU A 318 13.64 -31.74 25.65
N LYS A 319 12.42 -32.18 26.00
CA LYS A 319 11.94 -33.53 25.63
C LYS A 319 11.62 -33.67 24.14
N ILE A 320 11.32 -32.56 23.46
CA ILE A 320 11.10 -32.52 22.01
C ILE A 320 12.41 -32.77 21.25
N LEU A 321 13.55 -32.37 21.84
CA LEU A 321 14.87 -32.52 21.25
C LEU A 321 15.49 -33.91 21.47
N GLU A 322 15.06 -34.66 22.48
CA GLU A 322 15.65 -35.97 22.83
C GLU A 322 15.00 -37.17 22.12
N SER A 323 13.76 -37.03 21.63
CA SER A 323 13.07 -38.08 20.87
C SER A 323 12.27 -37.46 19.71
N PRO A 324 12.88 -37.32 18.50
CA PRO A 324 12.14 -36.89 17.32
C PRO A 324 10.98 -37.85 17.03
N LEU A 325 9.83 -37.30 16.59
CA LEU A 325 8.67 -38.10 16.19
C LEU A 325 9.08 -39.18 15.20
N ASP A 326 8.67 -40.43 15.45
CA ASP A 326 8.76 -41.50 14.46
C ASP A 326 7.77 -41.19 13.33
N MET A 327 8.30 -40.75 12.20
CA MET A 327 7.55 -40.33 11.01
C MET A 327 7.25 -41.49 10.06
N ASP A 328 7.60 -42.73 10.41
CA ASP A 328 7.37 -43.90 9.54
C ASP A 328 5.88 -44.28 9.40
N PRO A 329 5.00 -44.13 10.42
CA PRO A 329 3.54 -44.24 10.24
C PRO A 329 2.98 -43.13 9.34
N PHE A 330 3.52 -41.90 9.44
CA PHE A 330 3.17 -40.76 8.60
C PHE A 330 3.59 -40.97 7.13
N LYS A 331 4.74 -41.60 6.89
CA LYS A 331 5.16 -42.05 5.55
C LYS A 331 4.27 -43.14 4.98
N SER A 332 3.88 -44.13 5.79
CA SER A 332 2.95 -45.20 5.36
C SER A 332 1.56 -44.64 5.03
N LEU A 333 1.07 -43.68 5.81
CA LEU A 333 -0.23 -43.03 5.57
C LEU A 333 -0.22 -42.12 4.33
N LEU A 334 0.92 -41.49 4.02
CA LEU A 334 1.17 -40.72 2.80
C LEU A 334 1.28 -41.62 1.55
N GLU A 335 1.76 -42.85 1.70
CA GLU A 335 1.84 -43.83 0.62
C GLU A 335 0.47 -44.45 0.28
N ASP A 336 -0.41 -44.64 1.29
CA ASP A 336 -1.72 -45.29 1.12
C ASP A 336 -2.86 -44.34 0.68
N ASN A 337 -2.75 -43.02 0.88
CA ASN A 337 -3.82 -42.06 0.54
C ASN A 337 -3.46 -41.16 -0.66
N GLN A 338 -3.31 -41.77 -1.84
CA GLN A 338 -3.22 -41.04 -3.10
C GLN A 338 -4.61 -40.60 -3.60
N THR A 339 -5.06 -39.42 -3.16
CA THR A 339 -5.96 -38.58 -3.96
C THR A 339 -5.45 -37.13 -3.94
N HIS A 340 -5.11 -36.61 -5.12
CA HIS A 340 -4.41 -35.33 -5.34
C HIS A 340 -5.05 -34.08 -4.69
N ASP A 341 -6.29 -34.16 -4.18
CA ASP A 341 -6.97 -33.02 -3.56
C ASP A 341 -6.60 -32.76 -2.08
N LYS A 342 -6.14 -33.77 -1.31
CA LYS A 342 -5.86 -33.58 0.14
C LYS A 342 -4.55 -32.83 0.41
N GLU A 343 -3.50 -33.07 -0.38
CA GLU A 343 -2.22 -32.37 -0.25
C GLU A 343 -2.33 -30.88 -0.60
N LEU A 344 -3.08 -30.54 -1.65
CA LEU A 344 -3.31 -29.13 -2.04
C LEU A 344 -4.07 -28.35 -0.94
N ARG A 345 -5.06 -28.99 -0.31
CA ARG A 345 -5.82 -28.42 0.83
C ARG A 345 -4.92 -28.15 2.04
N ASN A 346 -4.06 -29.10 2.40
CA ASN A 346 -3.14 -28.95 3.53
C ASN A 346 -2.12 -27.82 3.27
N ILE A 347 -1.62 -27.69 2.04
CA ILE A 347 -0.71 -26.60 1.65
C ILE A 347 -1.42 -25.25 1.72
N GLN A 348 -2.66 -25.14 1.25
CA GLN A 348 -3.43 -23.89 1.33
C GLN A 348 -3.71 -23.47 2.77
N LEU A 349 -4.05 -24.42 3.64
CA LEU A 349 -4.23 -24.16 5.07
C LEU A 349 -2.93 -23.72 5.75
N ALA A 350 -1.82 -24.41 5.47
CA ALA A 350 -0.50 -24.03 5.98
C ALA A 350 -0.09 -22.62 5.51
N LYS A 351 -0.35 -22.29 4.24
CA LYS A 351 -0.12 -20.95 3.69
C LYS A 351 -0.92 -19.90 4.45
N TYR A 352 -2.21 -20.15 4.68
CA TYR A 352 -3.09 -19.24 5.39
C TYR A 352 -2.66 -18.99 6.84
N ILE A 353 -2.28 -20.05 7.56
CA ILE A 353 -1.78 -19.94 8.94
C ILE A 353 -0.52 -19.08 8.96
N ILE A 354 0.47 -19.43 8.12
CA ILE A 354 1.76 -18.74 8.04
C ILE A 354 1.57 -17.28 7.62
N GLU A 355 0.66 -16.98 6.69
CA GLU A 355 0.34 -15.60 6.28
C GLU A 355 -0.19 -14.73 7.41
N ASN A 356 -0.94 -15.33 8.34
CA ASN A 356 -1.65 -14.64 9.42
C ASN A 356 -0.86 -14.58 10.74
N LEU A 357 0.35 -15.13 10.79
CA LEU A 357 1.24 -14.97 11.93
C LEU A 357 1.66 -13.49 12.12
N ASN A 358 1.87 -13.08 13.37
CA ASN A 358 2.30 -11.73 13.67
C ASN A 358 3.83 -11.58 13.54
N TYR A 359 4.29 -11.11 12.38
CA TYR A 359 5.70 -10.82 12.10
C TYR A 359 6.18 -9.45 12.60
N GLY A 360 5.37 -8.75 13.42
CA GLY A 360 5.68 -7.45 13.97
C GLY A 360 6.64 -7.49 15.17
N TYR A 361 6.71 -6.38 15.90
CA TYR A 361 7.52 -6.25 17.11
C TYR A 361 6.64 -6.09 18.35
N THR A 362 7.09 -6.65 19.47
CA THR A 362 6.49 -6.41 20.79
C THR A 362 6.80 -4.99 21.30
N TYR A 363 6.18 -4.61 22.41
CA TYR A 363 6.54 -3.38 23.14
C TYR A 363 7.77 -3.57 24.05
N VAL A 364 8.30 -4.78 24.15
CA VAL A 364 9.42 -5.12 25.03
C VAL A 364 10.73 -4.83 24.29
N MET A 365 11.66 -4.18 24.98
CA MET A 365 13.01 -3.95 24.45
C MET A 365 13.80 -5.26 24.48
N ASP A 366 14.51 -5.53 23.40
CA ASP A 366 15.38 -6.68 23.32
C ASP A 366 16.61 -6.48 24.22
N THR A 367 16.81 -7.41 25.15
CA THR A 367 17.95 -7.43 26.07
C THR A 367 19.18 -8.08 25.44
N GLU A 368 19.01 -8.85 24.35
CA GLU A 368 20.12 -9.40 23.59
C GLU A 368 20.66 -8.33 22.64
N ILE A 369 21.81 -7.77 23.00
CA ILE A 369 22.48 -6.75 22.16
C ILE A 369 22.89 -7.42 20.84
N SER A 370 22.34 -6.94 19.72
CA SER A 370 22.82 -7.30 18.39
C SER A 370 24.30 -6.97 18.27
N LYS A 371 25.14 -7.97 18.01
CA LYS A 371 26.57 -7.74 17.76
C LYS A 371 26.81 -6.95 16.46
N SER A 372 25.91 -7.05 15.49
CA SER A 372 25.99 -6.32 14.22
C SER A 372 25.39 -4.92 14.28
N GLN A 373 24.42 -4.68 15.16
CA GLN A 373 23.76 -3.38 15.34
C GLN A 373 23.73 -2.93 16.81
N PRO A 374 24.89 -2.67 17.46
CA PRO A 374 24.96 -2.42 18.90
C PRO A 374 24.59 -0.99 19.33
N TRP A 375 24.33 -0.08 18.38
CA TRP A 375 24.24 1.36 18.64
C TRP A 375 22.90 1.83 19.20
N HIS A 376 21.80 1.10 19.02
CA HIS A 376 20.49 1.53 19.52
C HIS A 376 19.68 0.36 20.05
N SER A 377 18.93 0.59 21.14
CA SER A 377 18.01 -0.41 21.68
C SER A 377 16.92 -0.73 20.65
N ARG A 378 16.65 -2.02 20.44
CA ARG A 378 15.64 -2.51 19.49
C ARG A 378 14.48 -3.14 20.24
N ARG A 379 13.30 -3.16 19.62
CA ARG A 379 12.16 -3.94 20.09
C ARG A 379 12.38 -5.41 19.78
N ARG A 380 11.96 -6.28 20.69
CA ARG A 380 11.95 -7.72 20.45
C ARG A 380 10.87 -8.07 19.42
N PRO A 381 11.15 -8.92 18.41
CA PRO A 381 10.12 -9.41 17.51
C PRO A 381 9.01 -10.13 18.29
N PHE A 382 7.79 -10.14 17.75
CA PHE A 382 6.65 -10.81 18.37
C PHE A 382 6.85 -12.33 18.41
N LEU A 383 7.31 -12.90 17.29
CA LEU A 383 7.79 -14.27 17.24
C LEU A 383 9.27 -14.31 17.63
N GLY A 384 9.67 -15.36 18.32
CA GLY A 384 11.09 -15.57 18.67
C GLY A 384 11.98 -15.69 17.43
N TYR A 385 13.26 -15.35 17.57
CA TYR A 385 14.23 -15.44 16.47
C TYR A 385 14.43 -16.88 15.96
N ASP A 386 14.30 -17.86 16.86
CA ASP A 386 14.22 -19.30 16.60
C ASP A 386 13.07 -19.62 15.64
N ILE A 387 11.86 -19.13 15.93
CA ILE A 387 10.68 -19.33 15.07
C ILE A 387 10.91 -18.71 13.69
N HIS A 388 11.53 -17.53 13.62
CA HIS A 388 11.85 -16.90 12.33
C HIS A 388 12.85 -17.72 11.51
N GLU A 389 13.86 -18.32 12.14
CA GLU A 389 14.81 -19.22 11.48
C GLU A 389 14.14 -20.52 11.02
N ASP A 390 13.40 -21.17 11.91
CA ASP A 390 12.71 -22.43 11.63
C ASP A 390 11.69 -22.28 10.50
N LEU A 391 10.89 -21.20 10.51
CA LEU A 391 9.97 -20.90 9.42
C LEU A 391 10.69 -20.67 8.09
N ALA A 392 11.84 -19.98 8.10
CA ALA A 392 12.60 -19.75 6.88
C ALA A 392 13.05 -21.08 6.26
N PHE A 393 13.61 -21.97 7.07
CA PHE A 393 14.06 -23.26 6.59
C PHE A 393 12.92 -24.23 6.25
N LEU A 394 11.82 -24.22 7.02
CA LEU A 394 10.62 -24.98 6.71
C LEU A 394 10.06 -24.59 5.34
N ILE A 395 10.02 -23.29 5.04
CA ILE A 395 9.57 -22.81 3.73
C ILE A 395 10.53 -23.25 2.62
N LEU A 396 11.85 -23.22 2.85
CA LEU A 396 12.81 -23.75 1.87
C LEU A 396 12.65 -25.26 1.65
N ASP A 397 12.46 -26.03 2.71
CA ASP A 397 12.23 -27.48 2.64
C ASP A 397 10.91 -27.79 1.90
N ALA A 398 9.87 -27.00 2.15
CA ALA A 398 8.61 -27.07 1.40
C ALA A 398 8.80 -26.70 -0.07
N CYS A 399 9.56 -25.65 -0.39
CA CYS A 399 9.91 -25.31 -1.77
C CYS A 399 10.63 -26.47 -2.46
N GLN A 400 11.57 -27.13 -1.79
CA GLN A 400 12.28 -28.27 -2.35
C GLN A 400 11.37 -29.49 -2.54
N ARG A 401 10.36 -29.69 -1.69
CA ARG A 401 9.39 -30.78 -1.83
C ARG A 401 8.38 -30.55 -2.95
N PHE A 402 7.80 -29.34 -3.02
CA PHE A 402 6.71 -29.04 -3.96
C PHE A 402 7.21 -28.49 -5.31
N GLN A 403 8.41 -27.92 -5.34
CA GLN A 403 9.08 -27.40 -6.54
C GLN A 403 10.60 -27.67 -6.50
N PRO A 404 11.01 -28.94 -6.61
CA PRO A 404 12.40 -29.32 -6.52
C PRO A 404 13.25 -28.61 -7.58
N LEU A 405 14.44 -28.16 -7.17
CA LEU A 405 15.46 -27.71 -8.11
C LEU A 405 15.83 -28.89 -9.02
N SER A 406 15.86 -28.67 -10.34
CA SER A 406 16.19 -29.72 -11.31
C SER A 406 17.58 -30.29 -11.04
N ASP A 407 17.67 -31.60 -10.82
CA ASP A 407 18.94 -32.31 -10.67
C ASP A 407 19.84 -32.05 -11.87
N THR A 408 20.99 -31.42 -11.63
CA THR A 408 21.98 -31.05 -12.67
C THR A 408 22.69 -32.27 -13.30
N ASN A 409 22.32 -33.50 -12.90
CA ASN A 409 22.99 -34.74 -13.27
C ASN A 409 22.24 -35.61 -14.30
N LYS A 410 21.09 -35.20 -14.85
CA LYS A 410 20.38 -35.97 -15.89
C LYS A 410 20.37 -35.21 -17.22
N GLY A 411 20.89 -35.88 -18.25
CA GLY A 411 21.26 -35.28 -19.53
C GLY A 411 20.12 -34.66 -20.35
N THR A 412 20.54 -33.85 -21.32
CA THR A 412 19.79 -32.95 -22.22
C THR A 412 18.62 -33.56 -22.99
N ILE A 413 18.41 -34.89 -22.94
CA ILE A 413 17.39 -35.60 -23.71
C ILE A 413 16.06 -35.74 -22.95
N ASP A 414 16.05 -35.64 -21.61
CA ASP A 414 14.81 -35.67 -20.81
C ASP A 414 14.12 -34.29 -20.68
N LEU A 415 14.79 -33.19 -21.05
CA LEU A 415 14.20 -31.85 -20.99
C LEU A 415 13.02 -31.68 -21.96
N VAL A 416 13.03 -32.40 -23.10
CA VAL A 416 11.97 -32.28 -24.11
C VAL A 416 10.75 -33.11 -23.71
N THR A 417 10.93 -34.26 -23.07
CA THR A 417 9.85 -35.11 -22.53
C THR A 417 9.27 -34.52 -21.23
N SER A 418 10.10 -33.97 -20.34
CA SER A 418 9.68 -33.26 -19.12
C SER A 418 8.91 -31.97 -19.41
N ALA A 419 9.26 -31.23 -20.47
CA ALA A 419 8.54 -30.00 -20.85
C ALA A 419 7.13 -30.31 -21.39
N VAL A 420 6.96 -31.44 -22.10
CA VAL A 420 5.66 -31.85 -22.64
C VAL A 420 4.75 -32.40 -21.55
N VAL A 421 5.29 -33.10 -20.53
CA VAL A 421 4.51 -33.57 -19.38
C VAL A 421 4.23 -32.44 -18.37
N SER A 422 5.15 -31.48 -18.18
CA SER A 422 4.92 -30.31 -17.33
C SER A 422 3.90 -29.34 -17.91
N ASN A 423 3.78 -29.23 -19.24
CA ASN A 423 2.78 -28.36 -19.87
C ASN A 423 1.34 -28.87 -19.74
N TYR A 424 1.13 -30.15 -19.36
CA TYR A 424 -0.21 -30.67 -19.08
C TYR A 424 -0.64 -30.50 -17.61
N ILE A 425 0.29 -30.15 -16.70
CA ILE A 425 0.01 -29.90 -15.27
C ILE A 425 0.20 -28.42 -14.90
N ALA A 426 0.96 -27.65 -15.70
CA ALA A 426 1.20 -26.22 -15.50
C ALA A 426 0.09 -25.35 -16.11
N THR A 427 -1.14 -25.47 -15.59
CA THR A 427 -2.11 -24.37 -15.64
C THR A 427 -1.97 -23.55 -14.36
N ASN A 428 -1.17 -22.48 -14.45
CA ASN A 428 -1.08 -21.34 -13.52
C ASN A 428 -0.56 -21.51 -12.07
N SER A 429 -0.43 -22.70 -11.48
CA SER A 429 -0.19 -22.83 -10.01
C SER A 429 1.27 -22.87 -9.51
N GLY A 430 2.25 -23.15 -10.38
CA GLY A 430 3.65 -23.32 -9.95
C GLY A 430 4.31 -22.01 -9.49
N ASN A 431 4.05 -20.88 -10.16
CA ASN A 431 4.78 -19.63 -9.85
C ASN A 431 4.30 -19.01 -8.53
N ASP A 432 3.05 -19.31 -8.18
CA ASP A 432 2.39 -18.78 -7.00
C ASP A 432 3.03 -19.27 -5.70
N PHE A 433 3.58 -20.50 -5.66
CA PHE A 433 4.20 -21.03 -4.44
C PHE A 433 5.56 -20.39 -4.13
N ILE A 434 6.47 -20.26 -5.10
CA ILE A 434 7.73 -19.52 -4.90
C ILE A 434 7.45 -18.03 -4.62
N HIS A 435 6.52 -17.41 -5.34
CA HIS A 435 6.17 -16.00 -5.09
C HIS A 435 5.61 -15.78 -3.68
N TRP A 436 4.73 -16.68 -3.21
CA TRP A 436 4.23 -16.71 -1.84
C TRP A 436 5.36 -16.86 -0.83
N SER A 437 6.27 -17.82 -1.06
CA SER A 437 7.41 -18.09 -0.19
C SER A 437 8.30 -16.86 -0.01
N TRP A 438 8.60 -16.16 -1.11
CA TRP A 438 9.30 -14.87 -1.04
C TRP A 438 8.55 -13.84 -0.18
N THR A 439 7.23 -13.73 -0.32
CA THR A 439 6.41 -12.77 0.43
C THR A 439 6.48 -13.03 1.93
N ILE A 440 6.45 -14.30 2.36
CA ILE A 440 6.59 -14.65 3.78
C ILE A 440 8.01 -14.44 4.26
N VAL A 441 9.00 -14.96 3.54
CA VAL A 441 10.41 -14.92 3.94
C VAL A 441 10.90 -13.47 4.12
N GLN A 442 10.45 -12.52 3.30
CA GLN A 442 10.78 -11.10 3.47
C GLN A 442 10.18 -10.45 4.75
N ARG A 443 9.08 -11.01 5.28
CA ARG A 443 8.47 -10.53 6.55
C ARG A 443 9.28 -10.98 7.77
N LEU A 444 10.02 -12.08 7.66
CA LEU A 444 10.83 -12.67 8.73
C LEU A 444 12.01 -11.76 9.10
N LYS A 445 12.41 -11.76 10.38
CA LYS A 445 13.47 -10.89 10.92
C LYS A 445 14.85 -11.55 10.86
N LEU A 446 15.20 -12.11 9.70
CA LEU A 446 16.38 -12.99 9.53
C LEU A 446 17.72 -12.29 9.80
N TYR A 447 17.84 -10.99 9.52
CA TYR A 447 19.08 -10.24 9.81
C TYR A 447 19.36 -10.13 11.32
N ASP A 448 18.31 -10.16 12.13
CA ASP A 448 18.42 -9.99 13.57
C ASP A 448 18.56 -11.34 14.31
N CYS A 449 18.28 -12.46 13.62
CA CYS A 449 18.45 -13.80 14.14
C CYS A 449 19.93 -14.11 14.45
N PRO A 450 20.19 -15.00 15.43
CA PRO A 450 21.50 -15.61 15.64
C PRO A 450 22.07 -16.24 14.36
N LEU A 451 23.38 -16.41 14.33
CA LEU A 451 24.04 -17.05 13.19
C LEU A 451 23.65 -18.54 13.13
N SER A 452 23.10 -18.95 12.00
CA SER A 452 22.67 -20.32 11.76
C SER A 452 23.81 -21.20 11.25
N THR A 453 24.00 -22.36 11.87
CA THR A 453 24.93 -23.39 11.37
C THR A 453 24.43 -23.97 10.05
N ARG A 454 23.13 -24.21 9.92
CA ARG A 454 22.49 -24.70 8.69
C ARG A 454 22.69 -23.71 7.54
N ALA A 455 22.56 -22.40 7.79
CA ALA A 455 22.85 -21.39 6.78
C ALA A 455 24.32 -21.39 6.35
N ALA A 456 25.25 -21.58 7.30
CA ALA A 456 26.68 -21.67 7.01
C ALA A 456 27.03 -22.89 6.15
N ASP A 457 26.41 -24.05 6.40
CA ASP A 457 26.58 -25.26 5.59
C ASP A 457 26.05 -25.07 4.16
N ILE A 458 24.91 -24.39 4.02
CA ILE A 458 24.37 -24.02 2.70
C ILE A 458 25.34 -23.07 1.99
N GLU A 459 25.91 -22.07 2.68
CA GLU A 459 26.86 -21.13 2.07
C GLU A 459 28.09 -21.83 1.49
N LEU A 460 28.58 -22.89 2.11
CA LEU A 460 29.70 -23.69 1.57
C LEU A 460 29.38 -24.31 0.20
N SER A 461 28.09 -24.56 -0.07
CA SER A 461 27.61 -25.09 -1.34
C SER A 461 27.37 -24.01 -2.41
N LEU A 462 27.24 -22.73 -2.01
CA LEU A 462 26.97 -21.58 -2.89
C LEU A 462 28.24 -21.07 -3.60
N THR A 463 28.91 -21.95 -4.33
CA THR A 463 30.14 -21.61 -5.08
C THR A 463 29.90 -20.56 -6.18
N PRO A 464 30.92 -19.80 -6.61
CA PRO A 464 30.82 -18.88 -7.74
C PRO A 464 30.26 -19.52 -9.02
N THR A 465 30.63 -20.79 -9.26
CA THR A 465 30.14 -21.56 -10.40
C THR A 465 28.64 -21.81 -10.29
N PHE A 466 28.15 -22.21 -9.11
CA PHE A 466 26.73 -22.37 -8.85
C PHE A 466 25.96 -21.06 -9.08
N LEU A 467 26.43 -19.95 -8.50
CA LEU A 467 25.78 -18.64 -8.64
C LEU A 467 25.68 -18.19 -10.10
N ARG A 468 26.73 -18.41 -10.90
CA ARG A 468 26.72 -18.13 -12.35
C ARG A 468 25.76 -19.03 -13.11
N THR A 469 25.62 -20.29 -12.72
CA THR A 469 24.62 -21.19 -13.31
C THR A 469 23.20 -20.71 -13.03
N VAL A 470 22.90 -20.28 -11.81
CA VAL A 470 21.60 -19.70 -11.46
C VAL A 470 21.31 -18.45 -12.28
N LEU A 471 22.29 -17.54 -12.39
CA LEU A 471 22.18 -16.33 -13.20
C LEU A 471 21.92 -16.60 -14.69
N ASN A 472 22.40 -17.72 -15.23
CA ASN A 472 22.24 -18.10 -16.63
C ASN A 472 21.12 -19.15 -16.85
N SER A 473 20.37 -19.52 -15.81
CA SER A 473 19.28 -20.49 -15.93
C SER A 473 18.19 -20.01 -16.88
N TYR A 474 17.66 -20.92 -17.68
CA TYR A 474 16.51 -20.69 -18.56
C TYR A 474 15.16 -20.87 -17.85
N SER A 475 15.14 -21.53 -16.68
CA SER A 475 13.94 -21.67 -15.85
C SER A 475 13.91 -20.57 -14.79
N ASP A 476 13.02 -19.61 -14.96
CA ASP A 476 12.84 -18.50 -14.00
C ASP A 476 12.38 -19.00 -12.63
N MET A 477 11.60 -20.09 -12.59
CA MET A 477 11.15 -20.72 -11.35
C MET A 477 12.32 -21.26 -10.52
N SER A 478 13.14 -22.12 -11.13
CA SER A 478 14.28 -22.75 -10.48
C SER A 478 15.33 -21.71 -10.09
N ALA A 479 15.50 -20.69 -10.93
CA ALA A 479 16.40 -19.57 -10.63
C ALA A 479 15.89 -18.73 -9.44
N SER A 480 14.58 -18.48 -9.35
CA SER A 480 13.94 -17.76 -8.25
C SER A 480 13.96 -18.55 -6.95
N HIS A 481 13.71 -19.86 -6.98
CA HIS A 481 13.88 -20.74 -5.83
C HIS A 481 15.34 -20.75 -5.35
N SER A 482 16.31 -20.87 -6.26
CA SER A 482 17.73 -20.79 -5.91
C SER A 482 18.09 -19.42 -5.29
N ALA A 483 17.54 -18.33 -5.83
CA ALA A 483 17.73 -16.99 -5.27
C ALA A 483 17.12 -16.84 -3.86
N LEU A 484 16.00 -17.53 -3.57
CA LEU A 484 15.39 -17.55 -2.24
C LEU A 484 16.29 -18.26 -1.23
N VAL A 485 16.87 -19.40 -1.61
CA VAL A 485 17.87 -20.12 -0.78
C VAL A 485 19.08 -19.22 -0.50
N ILE A 486 19.60 -18.54 -1.52
CA ILE A 486 20.73 -17.61 -1.38
C ILE A 486 20.38 -16.46 -0.44
N TYR A 487 19.16 -15.91 -0.53
CA TYR A 487 18.69 -14.84 0.36
C TYR A 487 18.65 -15.30 1.83
N VAL A 488 17.97 -16.40 2.13
CA VAL A 488 17.84 -16.93 3.51
C VAL A 488 19.21 -17.25 4.09
N SER A 489 20.05 -17.96 3.31
CA SER A 489 21.40 -18.33 3.72
C SER A 489 22.26 -17.08 3.99
N LEU A 490 22.25 -16.08 3.11
CA LEU A 490 23.00 -14.83 3.30
C LEU A 490 22.53 -14.06 4.54
N MET A 491 21.22 -13.99 4.78
CA MET A 491 20.64 -13.25 5.90
C MET A 491 20.88 -13.89 7.26
N LEU A 492 21.08 -15.21 7.32
CA LEU A 492 21.36 -15.96 8.55
C LEU A 492 22.86 -16.28 8.75
N SER A 493 23.71 -15.99 7.76
CA SER A 493 25.14 -16.28 7.82
C SER A 493 25.98 -15.10 8.32
N ALA A 494 27.23 -15.40 8.68
CA ALA A 494 28.20 -14.36 9.04
C ALA A 494 28.62 -13.47 7.85
N THR A 495 28.33 -13.88 6.61
CA THR A 495 28.69 -13.15 5.39
C THR A 495 27.98 -11.80 5.33
N SER A 496 26.74 -11.68 5.80
CA SER A 496 26.01 -10.39 5.86
C SER A 496 26.32 -9.54 7.10
N ARG A 497 27.09 -10.07 8.07
CA ARG A 497 27.35 -9.38 9.34
C ARG A 497 28.64 -8.58 9.35
N HIS A 498 29.54 -8.77 8.38
CA HIS A 498 30.85 -8.12 8.37
C HIS A 498 31.37 -7.90 6.94
N PHE A 499 31.83 -6.70 6.60
CA PHE A 499 32.19 -6.34 5.22
C PHE A 499 33.29 -7.22 4.63
N LEU A 500 34.39 -7.48 5.37
CA LEU A 500 35.46 -8.35 4.85
C LEU A 500 34.99 -9.78 4.57
N ARG A 501 34.02 -10.30 5.36
CA ARG A 501 33.44 -11.62 5.10
C ARG A 501 32.52 -11.58 3.89
N PHE A 502 31.72 -10.53 3.78
CA PHE A 502 30.89 -10.25 2.61
C PHE A 502 31.70 -10.24 1.32
N GLU A 503 32.82 -9.51 1.30
CA GLU A 503 33.71 -9.44 0.14
C GLU A 503 34.34 -10.81 -0.16
N SER A 504 34.94 -11.47 0.84
CA SER A 504 35.59 -12.77 0.66
C SER A 504 34.64 -13.93 0.31
N GLY A 505 33.37 -13.82 0.70
CA GLY A 505 32.34 -14.86 0.56
C GLY A 505 31.43 -14.68 -0.66
N ASP A 506 31.92 -14.02 -1.72
CA ASP A 506 31.17 -13.73 -2.96
C ASP A 506 29.84 -12.99 -2.73
N GLY A 507 29.78 -12.15 -1.70
CA GLY A 507 28.57 -11.44 -1.28
C GLY A 507 27.95 -10.58 -2.38
N TRP A 508 28.77 -9.91 -3.20
CA TRP A 508 28.30 -9.14 -4.35
C TRP A 508 27.63 -10.02 -5.42
N LEU A 509 28.17 -11.22 -5.67
CA LEU A 509 27.60 -12.15 -6.64
C LEU A 509 26.29 -12.75 -6.11
N LYS A 510 26.22 -13.04 -4.80
CA LYS A 510 24.97 -13.45 -4.13
C LYS A 510 23.89 -12.37 -4.24
N LEU A 511 24.22 -11.11 -3.93
CA LEU A 511 23.30 -9.98 -4.12
C LEU A 511 22.86 -9.83 -5.57
N LEU A 512 23.77 -9.96 -6.54
CA LEU A 512 23.44 -9.87 -7.96
C LEU A 512 22.48 -10.98 -8.39
N THR A 513 22.68 -12.20 -7.89
CA THR A 513 21.77 -13.33 -8.15
C THR A 513 20.38 -13.07 -7.57
N ILE A 514 20.28 -12.59 -6.33
CA ILE A 514 19.00 -12.21 -5.71
C ILE A 514 18.33 -11.09 -6.52
N LEU A 515 19.08 -10.07 -6.94
CA LEU A 515 18.56 -8.95 -7.73
C LEU A 515 17.99 -9.39 -9.08
N LYS A 516 18.68 -10.32 -9.77
CA LYS A 516 18.35 -10.71 -11.14
C LYS A 516 17.33 -11.84 -11.23
N ARG A 517 17.30 -12.73 -10.24
CA ARG A 517 16.49 -13.96 -10.26
C ARG A 517 15.46 -14.03 -9.13
N GLY A 518 15.60 -13.23 -8.07
CA GLY A 518 14.64 -13.11 -6.97
C GLY A 518 13.84 -11.81 -7.01
N LYS A 519 13.42 -11.33 -5.83
CA LYS A 519 12.68 -10.06 -5.69
C LYS A 519 13.62 -8.87 -5.46
N PRO A 520 13.48 -7.75 -6.21
CA PRO A 520 14.33 -6.57 -6.02
C PRO A 520 14.14 -5.90 -4.64
N GLU A 521 12.96 -6.01 -4.04
CA GLU A 521 12.67 -5.51 -2.69
C GLU A 521 13.54 -6.20 -1.63
N ALA A 522 13.90 -7.47 -1.85
CA ALA A 522 14.80 -8.20 -0.95
C ALA A 522 16.19 -7.55 -0.91
N VAL A 523 16.67 -7.04 -2.04
CA VAL A 523 17.96 -6.32 -2.11
C VAL A 523 17.89 -4.98 -1.39
N ILE A 524 16.76 -4.26 -1.47
CA ILE A 524 16.55 -3.02 -0.71
C ILE A 524 16.68 -3.30 0.78
N GLN A 525 16.01 -4.35 1.27
CA GLN A 525 16.07 -4.79 2.66
C GLN A 525 17.51 -5.15 3.06
N ILE A 526 18.17 -6.02 2.29
CA ILE A 526 19.55 -6.43 2.60
C ILE A 526 20.50 -5.23 2.67
N MET A 527 20.44 -4.31 1.69
CA MET A 527 21.30 -3.13 1.67
C MET A 527 20.99 -2.15 2.82
N SER A 528 19.71 -1.97 3.16
CA SER A 528 19.29 -1.09 4.26
C SER A 528 19.71 -1.64 5.64
N GLU A 529 19.88 -2.96 5.76
CA GLU A 529 20.36 -3.63 6.98
C GLU A 529 21.88 -3.66 7.10
N MET A 530 22.55 -4.01 6.00
CA MET A 530 23.98 -4.27 6.01
C MET A 530 24.83 -3.00 5.94
N ILE A 531 24.43 -2.02 5.12
CA ILE A 531 25.26 -0.83 4.89
C ILE A 531 25.51 -0.04 6.18
N PRO A 532 24.52 0.26 7.04
CA PRO A 532 24.76 0.97 8.29
C PRO A 532 25.71 0.20 9.21
N SER A 533 25.54 -1.12 9.30
CA SER A 533 26.41 -2.02 10.06
C SER A 533 27.84 -2.02 9.53
N PHE A 534 28.02 -2.09 8.21
CA PHE A 534 29.33 -2.07 7.57
C PHE A 534 30.03 -0.73 7.73
N VAL A 535 29.29 0.37 7.61
CA VAL A 535 29.84 1.71 7.85
C VAL A 535 30.20 1.91 9.32
N TYR A 536 29.39 1.38 10.23
CA TYR A 536 29.66 1.41 11.66
C TYR A 536 30.98 0.70 12.01
N MET A 537 31.24 -0.47 11.44
CA MET A 537 32.42 -1.29 11.76
C MET A 537 33.67 -0.99 10.90
N HIS A 538 33.49 -0.60 9.64
CA HIS A 538 34.57 -0.49 8.64
C HIS A 538 34.66 0.88 7.95
N GLY A 539 33.88 1.87 8.40
CA GLY A 539 33.95 3.21 7.82
C GLY A 539 33.52 3.24 6.35
N ASP A 540 34.38 3.76 5.45
CA ASP A 540 34.08 3.91 4.03
C ASP A 540 34.58 2.75 3.14
N ASP A 541 35.09 1.66 3.72
CA ASP A 541 35.68 0.53 2.99
C ASP A 541 34.74 -0.09 1.95
N LEU A 542 33.46 -0.29 2.30
CA LEU A 542 32.42 -0.77 1.37
C LEU A 542 32.31 0.12 0.13
N PHE A 543 32.34 1.44 0.35
CA PHE A 543 32.22 2.43 -0.71
C PHE A 543 33.52 2.56 -1.50
N ASN A 544 34.61 1.98 -0.99
CA ASN A 544 35.88 1.90 -1.68
C ASN A 544 35.97 0.75 -2.69
N ASP A 545 35.13 -0.27 -2.57
CA ASP A 545 35.08 -1.42 -3.47
C ASP A 545 34.56 -1.03 -4.87
N ALA A 546 35.23 -1.53 -5.92
CA ALA A 546 34.81 -1.35 -7.30
C ALA A 546 33.51 -2.13 -7.62
N SER A 547 33.30 -3.25 -6.92
CA SER A 547 32.16 -4.16 -7.08
C SER A 547 30.82 -3.48 -6.75
N LEU A 548 30.80 -2.56 -5.78
CA LEU A 548 29.62 -1.73 -5.49
C LEU A 548 29.19 -0.95 -6.73
N SER A 549 30.13 -0.32 -7.42
CA SER A 549 29.83 0.49 -8.61
C SER A 549 29.28 -0.34 -9.76
N ASP A 550 29.72 -1.60 -9.88
CA ASP A 550 29.23 -2.51 -10.90
C ASP A 550 27.87 -3.11 -10.52
N PHE A 551 27.66 -3.44 -9.24
CA PHE A 551 26.37 -3.87 -8.72
C PHE A 551 25.29 -2.80 -8.91
N LEU A 552 25.59 -1.53 -8.60
CA LEU A 552 24.65 -0.42 -8.77
C LEU A 552 24.18 -0.28 -10.22
N LYS A 553 25.03 -0.51 -11.22
CA LYS A 553 24.61 -0.54 -12.64
C LYS A 553 23.47 -1.52 -12.88
N HIS A 554 23.55 -2.70 -12.26
CA HIS A 554 22.50 -3.71 -12.37
C HIS A 554 21.23 -3.31 -11.59
N LEU A 555 21.40 -2.69 -10.42
CA LEU A 555 20.28 -2.21 -9.59
C LEU A 555 19.47 -1.13 -10.32
N PHE A 556 20.12 -0.19 -10.99
CA PHE A 556 19.42 0.86 -11.75
C PHE A 556 18.58 0.33 -12.92
N LEU A 557 18.99 -0.79 -13.52
CA LEU A 557 18.21 -1.43 -14.58
C LEU A 557 16.89 -2.03 -14.07
N THR A 558 16.79 -2.31 -12.77
CA THR A 558 15.61 -2.94 -12.14
C THR A 558 14.54 -1.95 -11.65
N LYS A 559 14.69 -0.64 -11.92
CA LYS A 559 13.78 0.44 -11.47
C LYS A 559 13.56 0.52 -9.95
N VAL A 560 14.47 -0.04 -9.16
CA VAL A 560 14.44 0.03 -7.70
C VAL A 560 14.54 1.48 -7.21
N GLN A 561 13.76 1.82 -6.18
CA GLN A 561 13.77 3.12 -5.54
C GLN A 561 15.00 3.28 -4.64
N MET A 562 16.11 3.78 -5.20
CA MET A 562 17.34 4.06 -4.45
C MET A 562 17.16 5.02 -3.28
N GLU A 563 16.16 5.90 -3.35
CA GLU A 563 15.79 6.81 -2.26
C GLU A 563 15.49 6.05 -0.96
N SER A 564 14.85 4.87 -1.05
CA SER A 564 14.55 4.05 0.13
C SER A 564 15.83 3.57 0.83
N ILE A 565 16.81 3.07 0.07
CA ILE A 565 18.09 2.60 0.60
C ILE A 565 18.88 3.75 1.21
N ILE A 566 19.02 4.86 0.49
CA ILE A 566 19.81 6.01 0.96
C ILE A 566 19.15 6.65 2.18
N GLY A 567 17.83 6.84 2.14
CA GLY A 567 17.07 7.39 3.25
C GLY A 567 17.14 6.51 4.50
N ALA A 568 16.97 5.19 4.37
CA ALA A 568 17.13 4.24 5.48
C ALA A 568 18.55 4.28 6.07
N ASN A 569 19.58 4.31 5.21
CA ASN A 569 20.97 4.37 5.64
C ASN A 569 21.29 5.66 6.41
N VAL A 570 20.84 6.81 5.91
CA VAL A 570 21.05 8.12 6.55
C VAL A 570 20.21 8.24 7.82
N TRP A 571 19.00 7.70 7.84
CA TRP A 571 18.14 7.67 9.03
C TRP A 571 18.76 6.81 10.13
N GLN A 572 19.28 5.61 9.81
CA GLN A 572 20.01 4.80 10.78
C GLN A 572 21.31 5.46 11.22
N ALA A 573 22.03 6.16 10.32
CA ALA A 573 23.20 6.93 10.70
C ALA A 573 22.86 8.06 11.70
N GLN A 574 21.68 8.69 11.58
CA GLN A 574 21.20 9.66 12.57
C GLN A 574 20.97 9.00 13.94
N LEU A 575 20.43 7.78 13.98
CA LEU A 575 20.29 7.02 15.24
C LEU A 575 21.65 6.65 15.85
N ILE A 576 22.64 6.31 15.01
CA ILE A 576 24.01 6.06 15.46
C ILE A 576 24.59 7.35 16.05
N ASP A 577 24.43 8.49 15.38
CA ASP A 577 24.90 9.77 15.89
C ASP A 577 24.24 10.13 17.22
N ASP A 578 22.92 9.99 17.34
CA ASP A 578 22.20 10.29 18.58
C ASP A 578 22.67 9.42 19.76
N SER A 579 23.05 8.15 19.51
CA SER A 579 23.52 7.23 20.55
C SER A 579 25.00 7.38 20.92
N VAL A 580 25.88 7.67 19.93
CA VAL A 580 27.34 7.76 20.11
C VAL A 580 27.76 9.18 20.50
N MET A 581 27.15 10.22 19.93
CA MET A 581 27.50 11.62 20.22
C MET A 581 27.09 12.05 21.63
N ASP A 582 26.06 11.43 22.21
CA ASP A 582 25.71 11.58 23.63
C ASP A 582 26.83 11.10 24.57
N GLN A 583 27.75 10.26 24.08
CA GLN A 583 28.93 9.77 24.82
C GLN A 583 30.18 10.65 24.65
N GLY A 584 30.10 11.73 23.85
CA GLY A 584 31.06 12.83 23.85
C GLY A 584 32.32 12.68 23.00
N PHE A 585 32.44 11.64 22.17
CA PHE A 585 33.58 11.46 21.26
C PHE A 585 33.15 10.79 19.94
N GLY A 586 33.40 11.43 18.80
CA GLY A 586 33.14 10.81 17.49
C GLY A 586 33.12 11.80 16.31
N PHE A 587 33.19 11.25 15.09
CA PHE A 587 32.78 11.93 13.86
C PHE A 587 31.30 11.66 13.59
N SER A 588 30.66 12.49 12.77
CA SER A 588 29.26 12.32 12.37
C SER A 588 29.12 11.15 11.39
N TYR A 589 28.41 10.09 11.79
CA TYR A 589 28.03 8.98 10.92
C TYR A 589 27.09 9.42 9.81
N VAL A 590 26.23 10.42 10.05
CA VAL A 590 25.45 11.04 8.97
C VAL A 590 26.37 11.66 7.94
N ASP A 591 27.41 12.39 8.37
CA ASP A 591 28.36 13.03 7.45
C ASP A 591 29.16 11.97 6.69
N LEU A 592 29.60 10.91 7.37
CA LEU A 592 30.29 9.78 6.75
C LEU A 592 29.40 9.09 5.72
N MET A 593 28.15 8.77 6.06
CA MET A 593 27.22 8.07 5.17
C MET A 593 26.92 8.90 3.91
N ILE A 594 26.63 10.20 4.06
CA ILE A 594 26.42 11.10 2.92
C ILE A 594 27.69 11.19 2.07
N HIS A 595 28.85 11.35 2.68
CA HIS A 595 30.14 11.40 1.97
C HIS A 595 30.43 10.11 1.20
N CYS A 596 30.16 8.95 1.79
CA CYS A 596 30.28 7.64 1.17
C CYS A 596 29.44 7.54 -0.11
N TRP A 597 28.17 7.93 -0.06
CA TRP A 597 27.30 7.94 -1.23
C TRP A 597 27.73 8.95 -2.30
N LEU A 598 28.16 10.16 -1.89
CA LEU A 598 28.73 11.16 -2.81
C LEU A 598 29.96 10.62 -3.54
N LYS A 599 30.88 9.97 -2.81
CA LYS A 599 32.08 9.35 -3.36
C LYS A 599 31.72 8.26 -4.39
N THR A 600 30.69 7.48 -4.15
CA THR A 600 30.18 6.49 -5.12
C THR A 600 29.66 7.14 -6.40
N VAL A 601 28.95 8.26 -6.31
CA VAL A 601 28.51 9.02 -7.50
C VAL A 601 29.71 9.56 -8.28
N PHE A 602 30.62 10.28 -7.61
CA PHE A 602 31.75 10.96 -8.26
C PHE A 602 32.83 10.02 -8.80
N ARG A 603 32.86 8.74 -8.37
CA ARG A 603 33.76 7.72 -8.93
C ARG A 603 33.55 7.46 -10.43
N LYS A 604 32.34 7.68 -10.95
CA LYS A 604 32.06 7.54 -12.39
C LYS A 604 32.28 8.88 -13.08
N ASN A 605 33.21 8.96 -14.02
CA ASN A 605 33.50 10.23 -14.72
C ASN A 605 32.30 10.83 -15.47
N ASP A 606 31.37 9.98 -15.92
CA ASP A 606 30.18 10.30 -16.70
C ASP A 606 28.88 10.26 -15.88
N TRP A 607 28.96 10.29 -14.54
CA TRP A 607 27.80 10.16 -13.64
C TRP A 607 26.66 11.13 -13.96
N ILE A 608 26.98 12.33 -14.43
CA ILE A 608 26.01 13.40 -14.77
C ILE A 608 25.09 12.97 -15.91
N ASN A 609 25.58 12.13 -16.84
CA ASN A 609 24.81 11.61 -17.96
C ASN A 609 23.99 10.37 -17.58
N GLN A 610 24.15 9.86 -16.36
CA GLN A 610 23.46 8.68 -15.87
C GLN A 610 22.28 9.14 -15.01
N ARG A 611 21.06 9.07 -15.55
CA ARG A 611 19.80 9.46 -14.87
C ARG A 611 19.70 8.87 -13.45
N ALA A 612 20.15 7.63 -13.29
CA ALA A 612 20.26 6.91 -12.03
C ALA A 612 21.15 7.59 -10.97
N MET A 613 22.36 8.02 -11.35
CA MET A 613 23.29 8.70 -10.45
C MET A 613 22.81 10.11 -10.12
N VAL A 614 22.15 10.78 -11.07
CA VAL A 614 21.50 12.09 -10.85
C VAL A 614 20.35 11.96 -9.84
N ALA A 615 19.57 10.88 -9.89
CA ALA A 615 18.52 10.60 -8.90
C ALA A 615 19.09 10.36 -7.48
N ILE A 616 20.22 9.66 -7.37
CA ILE A 616 20.95 9.54 -6.10
C ILE A 616 21.41 10.91 -5.61
N MET A 617 22.02 11.71 -6.49
CA MET A 617 22.48 13.05 -6.13
C MET A 617 21.34 13.95 -5.66
N ASP A 618 20.17 13.88 -6.29
CA ASP A 618 18.97 14.61 -5.87
C ASP A 618 18.52 14.21 -4.45
N SER A 619 18.47 12.91 -4.18
CA SER A 619 18.16 12.38 -2.85
C SER A 619 19.16 12.87 -1.80
N LEU A 620 20.47 12.86 -2.12
CA LEU A 620 21.52 13.35 -1.23
C LEU A 620 21.39 14.86 -0.99
N CYS A 621 21.10 15.66 -2.01
CA CYS A 621 20.88 17.10 -1.89
C CYS A 621 19.66 17.40 -1.01
N ARG A 622 18.56 16.67 -1.18
CA ARG A 622 17.38 16.77 -0.32
C ARG A 622 17.71 16.46 1.13
N LEU A 623 18.37 15.32 1.39
CA LEU A 623 18.74 14.91 2.75
C LEU A 623 19.72 15.89 3.40
N ALA A 624 20.72 16.36 2.66
CA ALA A 624 21.68 17.34 3.18
C ALA A 624 21.02 18.68 3.50
N PHE A 625 20.02 19.11 2.71
CA PHE A 625 19.25 20.32 3.03
C PHE A 625 18.44 20.15 4.32
N ILE A 626 17.70 19.04 4.45
CA ILE A 626 16.86 18.71 5.62
C ILE A 626 17.72 18.61 6.88
N LEU A 627 18.85 17.89 6.82
CA LEU A 627 19.74 17.62 7.95
C LEU A 627 20.79 18.72 8.19
N LYS A 628 20.73 19.85 7.47
CA LYS A 628 21.67 20.97 7.58
C LYS A 628 23.14 20.57 7.32
N ARG A 629 23.37 19.62 6.41
CA ARG A 629 24.68 19.09 6.02
C ARG A 629 25.15 19.56 4.63
N ARG A 630 24.59 20.67 4.13
CA ARG A 630 24.93 21.26 2.82
C ARG A 630 26.45 21.48 2.62
N LYS A 631 27.17 21.79 3.70
CA LYS A 631 28.63 22.00 3.70
C LYS A 631 29.43 20.80 3.17
N LEU A 632 28.85 19.59 3.14
CA LEU A 632 29.48 18.41 2.53
C LEU A 632 29.33 18.38 1.01
N ILE A 633 28.14 18.72 0.50
CA ILE A 633 27.81 18.60 -0.93
C ILE A 633 28.42 19.74 -1.74
N HIS A 634 28.22 20.96 -1.28
CA HIS A 634 28.50 22.14 -2.10
C HIS A 634 29.98 22.26 -2.53
N PRO A 635 30.98 22.04 -1.66
CA PRO A 635 32.39 22.05 -2.08
C PRO A 635 32.74 20.95 -3.09
N MET A 636 32.14 19.76 -2.95
CA MET A 636 32.36 18.65 -3.89
C MET A 636 31.78 18.96 -5.28
N LEU A 637 30.58 19.55 -5.34
CA LEU A 637 29.98 20.00 -6.60
C LEU A 637 30.79 21.12 -7.27
N ILE A 638 31.32 22.06 -6.48
CA ILE A 638 32.23 23.10 -6.99
C ILE A 638 33.47 22.47 -7.63
N GLU A 639 34.11 21.51 -6.95
CA GLU A 639 35.31 20.86 -7.48
C GLU A 639 35.01 20.04 -8.75
N GLU A 640 33.87 19.34 -8.78
CA GLU A 640 33.40 18.64 -9.97
C GLU A 640 33.13 19.59 -11.13
N TYR A 641 32.49 20.74 -10.89
CA TYR A 641 32.30 21.75 -11.93
C TYR A 641 33.64 22.26 -12.48
N ARG A 642 34.61 22.56 -11.60
CA ARG A 642 35.97 22.96 -12.00
C ARG A 642 36.70 21.85 -12.75
N ARG A 643 36.45 20.59 -12.41
CA ARG A 643 36.97 19.41 -13.14
C ARG A 643 36.43 19.39 -14.57
N LEU A 644 35.13 19.62 -14.76
CA LEU A 644 34.50 19.72 -16.08
C LEU A 644 35.05 20.91 -16.89
N GLU A 645 35.23 22.08 -16.27
CA GLU A 645 35.89 23.24 -16.91
C GLU A 645 37.30 22.93 -17.40
N ARG A 646 38.11 22.27 -16.56
CA ARG A 646 39.46 21.83 -16.95
C ARG A 646 39.43 20.84 -18.12
N GLN A 647 38.53 19.86 -18.08
CA GLN A 647 38.39 18.87 -19.16
C GLN A 647 37.93 19.51 -20.48
N GLY A 648 36.92 20.39 -20.44
CA GLY A 648 36.45 21.12 -21.62
C GLY A 648 37.57 21.96 -22.25
N ASN A 649 38.32 22.70 -21.41
CA ASN A 649 39.45 23.50 -21.87
C ASN A 649 40.60 22.66 -22.46
N GLN A 650 40.91 21.50 -21.87
CA GLN A 650 41.92 20.58 -22.40
C GLN A 650 41.51 19.97 -23.75
N GLN A 651 40.23 19.58 -23.91
CA GLN A 651 39.73 19.05 -25.18
C GLN A 651 39.80 20.10 -26.30
N LEU A 652 39.47 21.37 -25.99
CA LEU A 652 39.61 22.49 -26.92
C LEU A 652 41.07 22.68 -27.36
N GLN A 653 42.03 22.64 -26.43
CA GLN A 653 43.46 22.79 -26.73
C GLN A 653 44.02 21.62 -27.56
N GLN A 654 43.68 20.37 -27.23
CA GLN A 654 44.12 19.19 -27.98
C GLN A 654 43.57 19.17 -29.42
N GLN A 655 42.33 19.62 -29.62
CA GLN A 655 41.75 19.70 -30.96
C GLN A 655 42.33 20.85 -31.80
N GLN A 656 42.67 22.00 -31.19
CA GLN A 656 43.39 23.08 -31.88
C GLN A 656 44.79 22.62 -32.34
N GLN A 657 45.49 21.82 -31.54
CA GLN A 657 46.78 21.23 -31.91
C GLN A 657 46.64 20.21 -33.06
N GLN A 658 45.57 19.40 -33.09
CA GLN A 658 45.31 18.45 -34.18
C GLN A 658 44.90 19.14 -35.50
N GLN A 659 44.20 20.28 -35.44
CA GLN A 659 43.86 21.07 -36.65
C GLN A 659 45.11 21.73 -37.27
N GLN A 660 46.09 22.15 -36.46
CA GLN A 660 47.36 22.69 -36.98
C GLN A 660 48.22 21.62 -37.67
N GLN A 661 48.12 20.34 -37.27
CA GLN A 661 48.83 19.24 -37.92
C GLN A 661 48.16 18.77 -39.23
N GLN A 662 46.85 18.97 -39.41
CA GLN A 662 46.12 18.60 -40.63
C GLN A 662 46.29 19.61 -41.79
N HIS A 663 46.85 20.80 -41.56
CA HIS A 663 47.10 21.77 -42.62
C HIS A 663 48.29 21.44 -43.54
N PHE A 664 49.03 20.36 -43.28
CA PHE A 664 50.15 19.89 -44.13
C PHE A 664 49.85 18.64 -44.98
N GLY A 665 48.58 18.19 -45.08
CA GLY A 665 48.19 17.06 -45.92
C GLY A 665 47.06 17.42 -46.88
N GLU A 666 47.33 17.40 -48.19
CA GLU A 666 46.37 17.72 -49.24
C GLU A 666 45.15 16.78 -49.32
N ASN A 667 44.05 17.40 -49.72
CA ASN A 667 42.73 16.90 -50.12
C ASN A 667 42.60 15.45 -50.63
N ASN A 668 41.64 14.71 -50.05
CA ASN A 668 40.49 14.12 -50.79
C ASN A 668 39.56 13.32 -49.85
N GLY A 669 38.26 13.64 -49.88
CA GLY A 669 37.21 12.86 -49.22
C GLY A 669 36.09 13.74 -48.70
N SER A 670 34.85 13.46 -49.12
CA SER A 670 33.63 14.21 -48.83
C SER A 670 33.54 14.71 -47.38
N PRO A 671 32.91 15.86 -47.11
CA PRO A 671 32.69 16.31 -45.74
C PRO A 671 31.77 15.28 -45.05
N ASN A 672 32.39 14.38 -44.28
CA ASN A 672 31.69 13.40 -43.47
C ASN A 672 30.61 14.13 -42.66
N LEU A 673 29.39 13.58 -42.60
CA LEU A 673 28.32 14.09 -41.74
C LEU A 673 28.82 14.28 -40.29
N ALA A 674 29.78 13.46 -39.85
CA ALA A 674 30.47 13.62 -38.57
C ALA A 674 31.35 14.88 -38.45
N ARG A 675 31.87 15.44 -39.55
CA ARG A 675 32.62 16.71 -39.62
C ARG A 675 31.68 17.92 -39.64
N PHE A 676 30.48 17.77 -40.22
CA PHE A 676 29.40 18.77 -40.18
C PHE A 676 28.64 18.81 -38.84
N ILE A 677 28.38 17.64 -38.25
CA ILE A 677 27.86 17.51 -36.88
C ILE A 677 28.90 18.02 -35.88
N ARG A 678 30.19 17.68 -36.08
CA ARG A 678 31.27 18.32 -35.32
C ARG A 678 31.31 19.83 -35.59
N SER A 679 31.11 20.32 -36.83
CA SER A 679 31.09 21.76 -37.14
C SER A 679 29.95 22.53 -36.49
N MET A 680 28.82 21.87 -36.20
CA MET A 680 27.73 22.46 -35.41
C MET A 680 28.00 22.44 -33.89
N VAL A 681 28.92 21.61 -33.41
CA VAL A 681 29.50 21.70 -32.06
C VAL A 681 30.65 22.73 -32.01
N TYR A 682 31.18 23.16 -33.16
CA TYR A 682 32.37 24.01 -33.34
C TYR A 682 32.14 25.54 -33.28
N GLU A 683 30.94 26.06 -32.96
CA GLU A 683 30.82 27.48 -32.58
C GLU A 683 31.23 27.69 -31.10
N GLY A 684 32.45 27.27 -30.74
CA GLY A 684 33.26 27.80 -29.64
C GLY A 684 32.76 27.76 -28.19
N ASN A 685 31.55 27.27 -27.89
CA ASN A 685 30.88 27.60 -26.63
C ASN A 685 30.14 26.44 -25.94
N VAL A 686 30.77 25.29 -25.75
CA VAL A 686 30.22 24.30 -24.79
C VAL A 686 30.67 24.73 -23.39
N VAL A 687 29.91 25.64 -22.78
CA VAL A 687 30.07 25.97 -21.37
C VAL A 687 29.75 24.70 -20.57
N PRO A 688 30.68 24.17 -19.77
CA PRO A 688 30.42 22.98 -18.96
C PRO A 688 29.28 23.27 -17.98
N THR A 689 28.52 22.23 -17.69
CA THR A 689 27.34 22.29 -16.82
C THR A 689 27.27 21.01 -16.01
N LEU A 690 26.90 21.13 -14.73
CA LEU A 690 26.56 19.99 -13.86
C LEU A 690 25.20 19.40 -14.22
N LEU A 691 24.40 20.13 -15.01
CA LEU A 691 23.08 19.72 -15.46
C LEU A 691 23.19 19.23 -16.90
N ALA A 692 23.29 17.92 -17.12
CA ALA A 692 23.25 17.34 -18.47
C ALA A 692 21.81 17.22 -18.99
N ASN A 693 21.61 17.51 -20.28
CA ASN A 693 20.34 17.27 -20.98
C ASN A 693 20.28 15.81 -21.44
N ASN A 694 19.64 14.94 -20.67
CA ASN A 694 19.48 13.53 -21.05
C ASN A 694 18.41 13.30 -22.14
N ASP A 695 17.55 14.29 -22.43
CA ASP A 695 16.38 14.09 -23.30
C ASP A 695 16.44 14.85 -24.66
N GLU A 696 17.51 15.60 -24.97
CA GLU A 696 17.52 16.54 -26.12
C GLU A 696 18.53 16.24 -27.24
N TRP A 697 19.11 15.04 -27.33
CA TRP A 697 19.95 14.73 -28.50
C TRP A 697 19.15 14.59 -29.82
N PHE A 698 17.80 14.57 -29.77
CA PHE A 698 16.91 14.39 -30.93
C PHE A 698 15.79 15.46 -31.07
N GLY A 699 16.08 16.73 -30.76
CA GLY A 699 15.12 17.85 -30.88
C GLY A 699 15.09 18.57 -32.23
N LEU A 700 15.03 17.87 -33.37
CA LEU A 700 14.73 18.47 -34.68
C LEU A 700 13.21 18.69 -34.84
N ARG A 701 12.57 19.52 -34.00
CA ARG A 701 11.27 20.16 -34.33
C ARG A 701 11.17 21.50 -33.64
N GLY A 702 11.04 22.55 -34.46
CA GLY A 702 11.04 23.93 -34.02
C GLY A 702 9.86 24.26 -33.11
N ILE A 703 10.19 24.90 -31.98
CA ILE A 703 9.62 26.16 -31.49
C ILE A 703 10.73 26.83 -30.68
N ASN A 704 10.96 28.11 -30.97
CA ASN A 704 11.97 28.97 -30.36
C ASN A 704 11.78 29.10 -28.84
N ILE A 705 12.90 29.04 -28.07
CA ILE A 705 13.18 29.55 -26.69
C ILE A 705 14.10 28.60 -25.87
N SER A 706 14.31 27.35 -26.27
CA SER A 706 15.18 26.38 -25.58
C SER A 706 16.50 26.14 -26.34
N LYS A 707 17.52 26.95 -26.03
CA LYS A 707 18.94 26.66 -26.34
C LYS A 707 19.85 26.93 -25.13
N ALA A 708 19.33 26.74 -23.92
CA ALA A 708 20.18 26.68 -22.73
C ALA A 708 20.34 25.22 -22.34
N PRO A 709 21.56 24.66 -22.34
CA PRO A 709 21.80 23.31 -21.86
C PRO A 709 21.51 23.22 -20.35
N GLY A 710 20.91 22.12 -19.91
CA GLY A 710 20.78 21.73 -18.51
C GLY A 710 19.45 22.03 -17.81
N ILE A 711 18.32 22.01 -18.52
CA ILE A 711 16.99 22.18 -17.90
C ILE A 711 16.45 20.81 -17.49
N ASN A 712 16.06 20.65 -16.22
CA ASN A 712 15.65 19.39 -15.60
C ASN A 712 14.51 19.65 -14.61
N ASN A 713 13.34 19.06 -14.87
CA ASN A 713 12.13 19.24 -14.07
C ASN A 713 11.89 18.14 -13.03
N HIS A 714 12.73 17.11 -12.96
CA HIS A 714 12.53 15.97 -12.06
C HIS A 714 13.43 16.01 -10.82
N HIS A 715 14.64 16.58 -10.93
CA HIS A 715 15.68 16.52 -9.89
C HIS A 715 15.96 17.90 -9.29
N ILE A 716 14.94 18.49 -8.67
CA ILE A 716 14.93 19.91 -8.29
C ILE A 716 15.93 20.21 -7.16
N TRP A 717 16.15 19.29 -6.21
CA TRP A 717 17.10 19.47 -5.11
C TRP A 717 18.54 19.49 -5.61
N PHE A 718 18.88 18.58 -6.51
CA PHE A 718 20.17 18.58 -7.17
C PHE A 718 20.36 19.82 -8.05
N VAL A 719 19.36 20.19 -8.84
CA VAL A 719 19.40 21.40 -9.68
C VAL A 719 19.72 22.63 -8.85
N PHE A 720 19.07 22.81 -7.71
CA PHE A 720 19.31 23.95 -6.83
C PHE A 720 20.77 24.02 -6.37
N GLU A 721 21.32 22.91 -5.85
CA GLU A 721 22.71 22.86 -5.37
C GLU A 721 23.75 22.98 -6.49
N ALA A 722 23.46 22.40 -7.66
CA ALA A 722 24.28 22.51 -8.84
C ALA A 722 24.34 23.96 -9.35
N LEU A 723 23.20 24.63 -9.49
CA LEU A 723 23.16 26.03 -9.92
C LEU A 723 23.86 26.95 -8.93
N LEU A 724 23.76 26.69 -7.62
CA LEU A 724 24.53 27.43 -6.61
C LEU A 724 26.03 27.27 -6.82
N ALA A 725 26.51 26.03 -7.04
CA ALA A 725 27.93 25.76 -7.30
C ALA A 725 28.41 26.47 -8.57
N GLU A 726 27.65 26.39 -9.66
CA GLU A 726 27.96 27.06 -10.92
C GLU A 726 27.94 28.58 -10.78
N THR A 727 26.96 29.14 -10.05
CA THR A 727 26.86 30.58 -9.79
C THR A 727 28.08 31.07 -9.01
N ALA A 728 28.52 30.33 -8.01
CA ALA A 728 29.70 30.67 -7.20
C ALA A 728 31.00 30.63 -8.00
N VAL A 729 31.15 29.68 -8.93
CA VAL A 729 32.34 29.57 -9.81
C VAL A 729 32.30 30.60 -10.94
N GLU A 730 31.12 31.08 -11.33
CA GLU A 730 30.95 32.05 -12.43
C GLU A 730 31.40 33.49 -12.10
N ARG A 731 31.73 33.79 -10.83
CA ARG A 731 32.23 35.10 -10.36
C ARG A 731 33.23 35.81 -11.29
N PRO A 732 34.38 35.23 -11.68
CA PRO A 732 35.37 35.91 -12.52
C PRO A 732 34.79 36.31 -13.90
N TYR A 733 33.83 35.56 -14.43
CA TYR A 733 33.17 35.91 -15.69
C TYR A 733 32.20 37.09 -15.51
N ARG A 734 31.50 37.18 -14.37
CA ARG A 734 30.69 38.37 -14.03
C ARG A 734 31.56 39.61 -13.87
N GLU A 735 32.73 39.48 -13.24
CA GLU A 735 33.70 40.58 -13.12
C GLU A 735 34.34 40.98 -14.46
N GLU A 736 34.36 40.11 -15.47
CA GLU A 736 34.83 40.45 -16.81
C GLU A 736 33.83 41.28 -17.61
N ILE A 737 32.52 41.13 -17.35
CA ILE A 737 31.46 41.99 -17.92
C ILE A 737 31.75 43.47 -17.59
N LEU A 738 32.35 43.74 -16.42
CA LEU A 738 32.68 45.08 -15.96
C LEU A 738 33.86 45.75 -16.67
N LYS A 739 34.78 44.99 -17.26
CA LYS A 739 36.07 45.51 -17.75
C LYS A 739 36.05 45.95 -19.22
N GLU A 740 34.88 46.18 -19.82
CA GLU A 740 34.68 46.53 -21.23
C GLU A 740 35.34 45.60 -22.28
N ASN A 741 35.72 44.36 -21.91
CA ASN A 741 36.18 43.33 -22.86
C ASN A 741 35.02 42.67 -23.64
N PHE A 742 33.90 43.39 -23.82
CA PHE A 742 32.66 42.94 -24.47
C PHE A 742 32.80 42.49 -25.92
N LYS A 743 33.92 42.83 -26.59
CA LYS A 743 34.12 42.45 -27.99
C LYS A 743 34.36 40.93 -28.15
N HIS A 744 34.92 40.28 -27.13
CA HIS A 744 35.18 38.83 -27.11
C HIS A 744 35.03 38.25 -25.70
N PRO A 745 33.79 38.07 -25.19
CA PRO A 745 33.59 37.51 -23.87
C PRO A 745 34.09 36.05 -23.82
N LYS A 746 34.85 35.68 -22.78
CA LYS A 746 35.35 34.30 -22.59
C LYS A 746 34.24 33.27 -22.40
N ARG A 747 33.08 33.74 -21.91
CA ARG A 747 31.84 32.97 -21.76
C ARG A 747 30.71 33.74 -22.43
N PRO A 748 29.91 33.15 -23.33
CA PRO A 748 28.83 33.88 -23.97
C PRO A 748 27.77 34.26 -22.95
N LEU A 749 27.17 35.43 -23.14
CA LEU A 749 26.17 35.99 -22.23
C LEU A 749 25.00 35.01 -22.02
N ASP A 750 24.56 34.31 -23.08
CA ASP A 750 23.45 33.37 -23.05
C ASP A 750 23.64 32.18 -22.09
N PHE A 751 24.86 31.92 -21.63
CA PHE A 751 25.21 30.80 -20.77
C PHE A 751 25.48 31.21 -19.31
N PHE A 752 25.14 32.44 -18.93
CA PHE A 752 25.21 32.84 -17.53
C PHE A 752 24.13 32.14 -16.70
N SER A 753 24.49 31.77 -15.47
CA SER A 753 23.64 31.05 -14.52
C SER A 753 22.28 31.70 -14.28
N ILE A 754 22.18 33.03 -14.34
CA ILE A 754 20.93 33.79 -14.15
C ILE A 754 19.81 33.38 -15.12
N TYR A 755 20.14 33.02 -16.37
CA TYR A 755 19.14 32.55 -17.33
C TYR A 755 18.67 31.14 -16.99
N ARG A 756 19.55 30.29 -16.46
CA ARG A 756 19.20 28.94 -16.00
C ARG A 756 18.36 28.99 -14.74
N TRP A 757 18.66 29.88 -13.79
CA TRP A 757 17.79 30.17 -12.64
C TRP A 757 16.38 30.53 -13.11
N LEU A 758 16.24 31.48 -14.04
CA LEU A 758 14.94 31.87 -14.60
C LEU A 758 14.22 30.69 -15.24
N GLN A 759 14.90 29.92 -16.09
CA GLN A 759 14.30 28.77 -16.78
C GLN A 759 13.82 27.69 -15.81
N HIS A 760 14.60 27.40 -14.77
CA HIS A 760 14.21 26.44 -13.74
C HIS A 760 13.04 26.95 -12.91
N ILE A 761 12.97 28.25 -12.58
CA ILE A 761 11.79 28.84 -11.92
C ILE A 761 10.52 28.57 -12.73
N LEU A 762 10.57 28.71 -14.06
CA LEU A 762 9.39 28.51 -14.92
C LEU A 762 8.88 27.06 -14.96
N ILE A 763 9.68 26.07 -14.56
CA ILE A 763 9.34 24.64 -14.61
C ILE A 763 9.18 23.99 -13.23
N VAL A 764 9.70 24.61 -12.16
CA VAL A 764 9.53 24.10 -10.80
C VAL A 764 8.03 24.11 -10.44
N PRO A 765 7.49 23.03 -9.84
CA PRO A 765 6.11 23.00 -9.37
C PRO A 765 5.83 24.14 -8.38
N VAL A 766 4.64 24.75 -8.50
CA VAL A 766 4.25 25.94 -7.72
C VAL A 766 4.21 25.70 -6.20
N ASP A 767 4.09 24.45 -5.78
CA ASP A 767 4.05 23.99 -4.40
C ASP A 767 5.38 23.39 -3.91
N HIS A 768 6.41 23.38 -4.74
CA HIS A 768 7.72 22.85 -4.36
C HIS A 768 8.37 23.73 -3.28
N PRO A 769 8.91 23.16 -2.18
CA PRO A 769 9.42 23.92 -1.04
C PRO A 769 10.60 24.85 -1.38
N LEU A 770 11.39 24.53 -2.41
CA LEU A 770 12.52 25.35 -2.84
C LEU A 770 12.15 26.55 -3.73
N LEU A 771 10.93 26.65 -4.27
CA LEU A 771 10.57 27.72 -5.21
C LEU A 771 10.91 29.16 -4.72
N PRO A 772 10.64 29.53 -3.44
CA PRO A 772 11.04 30.83 -2.92
C PRO A 772 12.55 31.07 -2.97
N LEU A 773 13.36 30.01 -2.76
CA LEU A 773 14.82 30.10 -2.79
C LEU A 773 15.36 30.20 -4.21
N PHE A 774 14.74 29.52 -5.19
CA PHE A 774 15.06 29.73 -6.61
C PHE A 774 14.86 31.20 -7.01
N LEU A 775 13.72 31.78 -6.62
CA LEU A 775 13.42 33.20 -6.84
C LEU A 775 14.40 34.12 -6.09
N GLN A 776 14.77 33.78 -4.85
CA GLN A 776 15.79 34.50 -4.10
C GLN A 776 17.10 34.57 -4.89
N MET A 777 17.60 33.44 -5.40
CA MET A 777 18.86 33.41 -6.16
C MET A 777 18.78 34.24 -7.43
N PHE A 778 17.65 34.15 -8.16
CA PHE A 778 17.42 34.97 -9.34
C PHE A 778 17.45 36.46 -9.03
N PHE A 779 16.71 36.93 -8.01
CA PHE A 779 16.67 38.36 -7.67
C PHE A 779 18.00 38.88 -7.10
N CYS A 780 18.75 38.05 -6.36
CA CYS A 780 20.10 38.40 -5.92
C CYS A 780 21.05 38.64 -7.10
N LEU A 781 20.97 37.80 -8.14
CA LEU A 781 21.72 38.01 -9.39
C LEU A 781 21.18 39.18 -10.20
N HIS A 782 19.86 39.34 -10.29
CA HIS A 782 19.22 40.39 -11.10
C HIS A 782 19.57 41.79 -10.59
N TYR A 783 19.58 41.98 -9.27
CA TYR A 783 19.96 43.24 -8.62
C TYR A 783 21.42 43.29 -8.18
N GLN A 784 22.26 42.33 -8.60
CA GLN A 784 23.67 42.33 -8.26
C GLN A 784 24.33 43.61 -8.80
N LYS A 785 25.03 44.32 -7.90
CA LYS A 785 25.81 45.50 -8.25
C LYS A 785 27.04 45.07 -9.06
N LEU A 786 27.21 45.63 -10.25
CA LEU A 786 28.41 45.47 -11.06
C LEU A 786 29.31 46.70 -10.93
N ASP A 787 28.78 47.88 -11.23
CA ASP A 787 29.45 49.17 -11.02
C ASP A 787 28.52 50.15 -10.25
N ASP A 788 28.93 51.39 -10.08
CA ASP A 788 28.13 52.41 -9.37
C ASP A 788 26.85 52.84 -10.11
N THR A 789 26.62 52.36 -11.33
CA THR A 789 25.52 52.81 -12.21
C THR A 789 24.69 51.69 -12.83
N THR A 790 25.18 50.45 -12.86
CA THR A 790 24.60 49.33 -13.57
C THR A 790 24.48 48.07 -12.71
N THR A 791 23.37 47.36 -12.93
CA THR A 791 23.08 46.05 -12.34
C THR A 791 23.26 44.95 -13.37
N LEU A 792 23.60 43.75 -12.93
CA LEU A 792 23.75 42.60 -13.81
C LEU A 792 22.47 42.31 -14.62
N GLY A 793 21.30 42.42 -13.98
CA GLY A 793 20.00 42.27 -14.63
C GLY A 793 19.77 43.27 -15.76
N SER A 794 20.16 44.54 -15.56
CA SER A 794 20.02 45.58 -16.57
C SER A 794 20.81 45.29 -17.85
N ILE A 795 22.00 44.68 -17.75
CA ILE A 795 22.83 44.33 -18.91
C ILE A 795 22.28 43.10 -19.62
N LEU A 796 21.99 42.04 -18.87
CA LEU A 796 21.65 40.74 -19.42
C LEU A 796 20.21 40.68 -19.99
N PHE A 797 19.26 41.44 -19.43
CA PHE A 797 17.86 41.40 -19.89
C PHE A 797 17.47 42.54 -20.83
N ASN A 798 18.32 43.55 -21.07
CA ASN A 798 18.01 44.66 -21.98
C ASN A 798 17.58 44.18 -23.38
N LYS A 799 18.26 43.15 -23.90
CA LYS A 799 17.96 42.55 -25.22
C LYS A 799 16.97 41.38 -25.17
N LYS A 800 16.47 41.00 -23.99
CA LYS A 800 15.55 39.86 -23.78
C LYS A 800 14.43 40.17 -22.78
N PRO A 801 13.69 41.29 -22.95
CA PRO A 801 12.62 41.67 -22.01
C PRO A 801 11.49 40.64 -21.96
N GLU A 802 11.29 39.84 -23.02
CA GLU A 802 10.27 38.80 -23.07
C GLU A 802 10.46 37.70 -22.00
N LEU A 803 11.70 37.44 -21.56
CA LEU A 803 11.96 36.46 -20.51
C LEU A 803 11.49 36.98 -19.14
N LEU A 804 11.67 38.27 -18.87
CA LEU A 804 11.17 38.89 -17.64
C LEU A 804 9.64 38.97 -17.63
N SER A 805 9.01 39.21 -18.80
CA SER A 805 7.56 39.14 -18.93
C SER A 805 7.02 37.75 -18.57
N LYS A 806 7.64 36.69 -19.11
CA LYS A 806 7.26 35.31 -18.78
C LYS A 806 7.43 34.96 -17.31
N LEU A 807 8.54 35.38 -16.71
CA LEU A 807 8.77 35.19 -15.28
C LEU A 807 7.69 35.92 -14.45
N ARG A 808 7.34 37.15 -14.84
CA ARG A 808 6.29 37.92 -14.20
C ARG A 808 4.92 37.25 -14.32
N ASP A 809 4.57 36.72 -15.49
CA ASP A 809 3.32 35.96 -15.71
C ASP A 809 3.29 34.68 -14.86
N TYR A 810 4.41 33.96 -14.77
CA TYR A 810 4.53 32.78 -13.90
C TYR A 810 4.34 33.15 -12.43
N ILE A 811 4.98 34.21 -11.94
CA ILE A 811 4.82 34.68 -10.54
C ILE A 811 3.36 35.07 -10.26
N ALA A 812 2.65 35.68 -11.21
CA ALA A 812 1.22 35.98 -11.06
C ALA A 812 0.36 34.70 -10.93
N ASN A 813 0.71 33.65 -11.67
CA ASN A 813 0.06 32.34 -11.52
C ASN A 813 0.32 31.71 -10.15
N VAL A 814 1.56 31.76 -9.66
CA VAL A 814 1.93 31.28 -8.31
C VAL A 814 1.18 32.06 -7.23
N GLN A 815 1.10 33.39 -7.36
CA GLN A 815 0.31 34.24 -6.47
C GLN A 815 -1.17 33.81 -6.44
N THR A 816 -1.76 33.56 -7.61
CA THR A 816 -3.16 33.12 -7.74
C THR A 816 -3.36 31.76 -7.06
N TYR A 817 -2.43 30.82 -7.22
CA TYR A 817 -2.45 29.51 -6.58
C TYR A 817 -2.48 29.60 -5.04
N PHE A 818 -1.59 30.40 -4.45
CA PHE A 818 -1.60 30.60 -2.98
C PHE A 818 -2.83 31.39 -2.51
N GLY A 819 -3.35 32.31 -3.33
CA GLY A 819 -4.63 32.97 -3.06
C GLY A 819 -5.83 32.00 -2.99
N GLN A 820 -5.83 30.94 -3.79
CA GLN A 820 -6.86 29.88 -3.71
C GLN A 820 -6.67 28.97 -2.49
N LYS A 821 -5.42 28.68 -2.09
CA LYS A 821 -5.10 27.84 -0.92
C LYS A 821 -5.38 28.50 0.44
N MET A 822 -5.60 29.81 0.47
CA MET A 822 -6.03 30.57 1.66
C MET A 822 -7.19 29.93 2.42
N ILE A 823 -8.12 29.28 1.69
CA ILE A 823 -9.31 28.63 2.27
C ILE A 823 -8.92 27.49 3.21
N MET A 824 -7.78 26.82 2.97
CA MET A 824 -7.38 25.61 3.71
C MET A 824 -6.26 25.84 4.74
N ALA A 825 -5.40 26.86 4.54
CA ALA A 825 -4.28 27.18 5.44
C ALA A 825 -3.95 28.69 5.39
N PRO A 826 -4.71 29.55 6.10
CA PRO A 826 -4.72 30.99 5.86
C PRO A 826 -3.36 31.67 6.12
N ASP A 827 -2.73 31.41 7.26
CA ASP A 827 -1.53 32.17 7.69
C ASP A 827 -0.31 31.99 6.78
N LEU A 828 -0.05 30.76 6.32
CA LEU A 828 1.10 30.45 5.47
C LEU A 828 0.83 30.82 4.00
N ALA A 829 -0.38 30.55 3.51
CA ALA A 829 -0.79 30.90 2.16
C ALA A 829 -0.81 32.42 1.95
N GLU A 830 -1.21 33.19 2.97
CA GLU A 830 -1.17 34.65 2.95
C GLU A 830 0.25 35.19 2.81
N ARG A 831 1.18 34.69 3.63
CA ARG A 831 2.60 35.11 3.55
C ARG A 831 3.19 34.85 2.17
N PHE A 832 2.92 33.68 1.59
CA PHE A 832 3.37 33.36 0.24
C PHE A 832 2.71 34.24 -0.82
N GLN A 833 1.39 34.45 -0.77
CA GLN A 833 0.69 35.31 -1.72
C GLN A 833 1.25 36.75 -1.70
N GLN A 834 1.45 37.32 -0.50
CA GLN A 834 2.02 38.65 -0.32
C GLN A 834 3.46 38.72 -0.87
N LEU A 835 4.28 37.70 -0.62
CA LEU A 835 5.64 37.63 -1.14
C LEU A 835 5.68 37.59 -2.67
N TYR A 836 4.90 36.72 -3.30
CA TYR A 836 4.89 36.59 -4.76
C TYR A 836 4.30 37.85 -5.42
N TYR A 837 3.32 38.50 -4.79
CA TYR A 837 2.83 39.80 -5.23
C TYR A 837 3.93 40.88 -5.18
N ALA A 838 4.72 40.93 -4.11
CA ALA A 838 5.85 41.85 -4.01
C ALA A 838 6.87 41.60 -5.13
N MET A 839 7.25 40.34 -5.39
CA MET A 839 8.17 39.99 -6.49
C MET A 839 7.63 40.36 -7.88
N TRP A 840 6.32 40.23 -8.09
CA TRP A 840 5.67 40.67 -9.31
C TRP A 840 5.80 42.19 -9.52
N LEU A 841 5.71 42.97 -8.44
CA LEU A 841 5.94 44.42 -8.45
C LEU A 841 7.41 44.77 -8.70
N TRP A 842 8.35 44.01 -8.15
CA TRP A 842 9.79 44.23 -8.34
C TRP A 842 10.18 44.19 -9.82
N LEU A 843 9.71 43.18 -10.56
CA LEU A 843 9.94 43.05 -12.00
C LEU A 843 9.24 44.14 -12.83
N GLY A 844 8.16 44.75 -12.31
CA GLY A 844 7.44 45.83 -12.97
C GLY A 844 8.04 47.22 -12.73
N HIS A 845 8.97 47.38 -11.78
CA HIS A 845 9.47 48.67 -11.34
C HIS A 845 10.91 48.92 -11.82
N ASN A 846 11.05 49.42 -13.05
CA ASN A 846 12.33 49.64 -13.72
C ASN A 846 13.33 50.53 -12.96
N GLU A 847 12.86 51.39 -12.05
CA GLU A 847 13.74 52.25 -11.26
C GLU A 847 14.57 51.49 -10.23
N LEU A 848 14.16 50.27 -9.86
CA LEU A 848 14.95 49.39 -8.99
C LEU A 848 16.25 48.92 -9.65
N LEU A 849 16.44 49.14 -10.96
CA LEU A 849 17.71 48.86 -11.62
C LEU A 849 18.72 50.01 -11.49
N LYS A 850 18.30 51.17 -10.97
CA LYS A 850 19.16 52.33 -10.72
C LYS A 850 19.80 52.22 -9.33
N HIS A 851 21.05 52.65 -9.21
CA HIS A 851 21.81 52.61 -7.97
C HIS A 851 21.29 53.58 -6.89
N ASP A 852 20.80 54.75 -7.29
CA ASP A 852 20.43 55.84 -6.37
C ASP A 852 18.97 55.77 -5.90
N TYR A 853 18.30 54.63 -6.11
CA TYR A 853 16.90 54.50 -5.77
C TYR A 853 16.73 54.22 -4.26
N ASP A 854 16.03 55.12 -3.58
CA ASP A 854 15.76 54.98 -2.16
C ASP A 854 14.64 53.98 -1.90
N LEU A 855 15.00 52.78 -1.45
CA LEU A 855 14.06 51.72 -1.10
C LEU A 855 13.09 52.10 0.02
N GLN A 856 13.38 53.12 0.84
CA GLN A 856 12.49 53.54 1.93
C GLN A 856 11.22 54.24 1.42
N GLN A 857 11.22 54.71 0.16
CA GLN A 857 10.07 55.37 -0.46
C GLN A 857 9.05 54.36 -1.00
N LEU A 858 9.39 53.07 -1.03
CA LEU A 858 8.51 52.03 -1.53
C LEU A 858 7.39 51.70 -0.52
N PRO A 859 6.16 51.49 -1.00
CA PRO A 859 5.08 50.99 -0.15
C PRO A 859 5.37 49.65 0.51
N THR A 860 4.70 49.35 1.63
CA THR A 860 4.88 48.11 2.40
C THR A 860 4.62 46.84 1.58
N HIS A 861 3.74 46.88 0.59
CA HIS A 861 3.43 45.75 -0.29
C HIS A 861 4.58 45.36 -1.24
N TYR A 862 5.68 46.14 -1.29
CA TYR A 862 6.93 45.75 -1.95
C TYR A 862 7.80 44.83 -1.09
N ASN A 863 7.43 44.53 0.17
CA ASN A 863 8.26 43.74 1.08
C ASN A 863 9.72 44.23 1.10
N VAL A 864 9.88 45.50 1.48
CA VAL A 864 11.15 46.24 1.42
C VAL A 864 12.27 45.49 2.17
N ASP A 865 11.94 44.80 3.26
CA ASP A 865 12.92 44.05 4.06
C ASP A 865 13.57 42.93 3.26
N ARG A 866 12.79 42.12 2.51
CA ARG A 866 13.38 41.09 1.64
C ARG A 866 14.01 41.66 0.39
N LEU A 867 13.47 42.73 -0.18
CA LEU A 867 14.08 43.40 -1.33
C LEU A 867 15.50 43.88 -0.98
N LYS A 868 15.70 44.48 0.20
CA LYS A 868 17.04 44.84 0.73
C LYS A 868 18.01 43.64 0.83
N LEU A 869 17.50 42.43 1.03
CA LEU A 869 18.34 41.23 1.06
C LEU A 869 18.83 40.78 -0.32
N CYS A 870 18.27 41.32 -1.41
CA CYS A 870 18.71 41.05 -2.78
C CYS A 870 19.34 42.28 -3.46
N TYR A 871 18.97 43.48 -3.02
CA TYR A 871 19.27 44.74 -3.70
C TYR A 871 20.73 45.16 -3.53
N LEU A 872 21.43 45.34 -4.67
CA LEU A 872 22.77 45.93 -4.79
C LEU A 872 23.83 45.36 -3.83
N ARG A 873 23.71 44.09 -3.46
CA ARG A 873 24.71 43.40 -2.64
C ARG A 873 26.02 43.20 -3.41
N THR A 874 27.12 43.26 -2.67
CA THR A 874 28.42 42.86 -3.19
C THR A 874 28.50 41.34 -3.35
N GLU A 875 29.41 40.84 -4.19
CA GLU A 875 29.53 39.40 -4.48
C GLU A 875 29.83 38.57 -3.22
N ASP A 876 30.59 39.09 -2.26
CA ASP A 876 30.95 38.36 -1.02
C ASP A 876 29.78 38.26 -0.02
N GLU A 877 28.71 39.03 -0.21
CA GLU A 877 27.52 39.07 0.65
C GLU A 877 26.36 38.24 0.08
N GLN A 878 26.66 37.36 -0.87
CA GLN A 878 25.66 36.62 -1.63
C GLN A 878 25.33 35.27 -0.98
N PRO A 879 24.07 34.82 -1.10
CA PRO A 879 23.59 33.61 -0.41
C PRO A 879 24.23 32.31 -0.94
N TRP A 880 24.82 32.28 -2.13
CA TRP A 880 25.55 31.09 -2.60
C TRP A 880 26.85 30.81 -1.83
N TYR A 881 27.36 31.76 -1.03
CA TYR A 881 28.52 31.56 -0.15
C TYR A 881 28.15 31.32 1.32
N ASP A 882 27.03 31.86 1.79
CA ASP A 882 26.57 31.70 3.17
C ASP A 882 25.07 31.32 3.25
N GLU A 883 24.82 30.12 3.77
CA GLU A 883 23.47 29.57 3.98
C GLU A 883 22.67 30.40 5.00
N SER A 884 23.32 31.15 5.90
CA SER A 884 22.64 32.01 6.88
C SER A 884 21.78 33.09 6.22
N LEU A 885 22.07 33.40 4.95
CA LEU A 885 21.39 34.43 4.15
C LEU A 885 20.17 33.87 3.40
N TYR A 886 19.90 32.57 3.46
CA TYR A 886 18.71 31.98 2.83
C TYR A 886 17.43 32.46 3.52
N TRP A 887 16.36 32.58 2.73
CA TRP A 887 15.01 32.74 3.27
C TRP A 887 14.48 31.40 3.82
N VAL A 888 15.21 30.82 4.78
CA VAL A 888 14.87 29.53 5.40
C VAL A 888 13.52 29.62 6.11
N ASP A 889 13.10 30.81 6.54
CA ASP A 889 11.80 31.03 7.17
C ASP A 889 10.62 30.80 6.21
N LEU A 890 10.86 30.78 4.90
CA LEU A 890 9.88 30.41 3.87
C LEU A 890 9.89 28.91 3.54
N VAL A 891 10.79 28.13 4.14
CA VAL A 891 10.89 26.69 3.92
C VAL A 891 10.77 25.99 5.26
N ASP A 892 9.66 25.28 5.49
CA ASP A 892 9.44 24.55 6.74
C ASP A 892 10.32 23.31 6.84
N ARG A 893 11.61 23.55 7.10
CA ARG A 893 12.63 22.51 7.21
C ARG A 893 12.39 21.62 8.43
N ASN A 894 11.75 22.14 9.48
CA ASN A 894 11.40 21.36 10.67
C ASN A 894 10.32 20.33 10.34
N ARG A 895 9.29 20.73 9.59
CA ARG A 895 8.30 19.79 9.07
C ARG A 895 8.94 18.75 8.17
N LEU A 896 9.81 19.15 7.22
CA LEU A 896 10.52 18.19 6.36
C LEU A 896 11.39 17.21 7.16
N LEU A 897 12.03 17.68 8.24
CA LEU A 897 12.80 16.83 9.15
C LEU A 897 11.90 15.88 9.93
N GLN A 898 10.75 16.34 10.43
CA GLN A 898 9.77 15.48 11.09
C GLN A 898 9.22 14.42 10.14
N GLU A 899 8.85 14.80 8.93
CA GLU A 899 8.41 13.89 7.87
C GLU A 899 9.52 12.85 7.58
N PHE A 900 10.78 13.28 7.47
CA PHE A 900 11.92 12.37 7.30
C PHE A 900 12.08 11.39 8.48
N MET A 901 12.00 11.86 9.73
CA MET A 901 12.18 11.01 10.91
C MET A 901 11.01 10.05 11.14
N GLN A 902 9.79 10.45 10.75
CA GLN A 902 8.56 9.66 10.89
C GLN A 902 8.27 8.77 9.67
N TYR A 903 8.94 9.00 8.53
CA TYR A 903 8.80 8.16 7.34
C TYR A 903 9.18 6.70 7.66
N PRO A 904 8.36 5.71 7.30
CA PRO A 904 8.59 4.30 7.60
C PRO A 904 9.72 3.73 6.73
N TRP A 905 10.97 4.16 7.01
CA TRP A 905 12.15 3.60 6.36
C TRP A 905 12.24 2.11 6.61
N GLU A 906 12.86 1.40 5.67
CA GLU A 906 13.15 -0.02 5.80
C GLU A 906 13.85 -0.29 7.14
N SER A 907 13.34 -1.29 7.88
CA SER A 907 13.84 -1.67 9.21
C SER A 907 13.67 -0.64 10.34
N SER A 908 12.97 0.48 10.10
CA SER A 908 12.80 1.52 11.14
C SER A 908 11.90 1.10 12.30
N GLU A 909 10.95 0.18 12.07
CA GLU A 909 9.95 -0.24 13.07
C GLU A 909 10.56 -0.79 14.35
N ARG A 910 11.70 -1.50 14.25
CA ARG A 910 12.36 -2.11 15.41
C ARG A 910 13.00 -1.08 16.35
N PHE A 911 13.36 0.09 15.85
CA PHE A 911 14.04 1.13 16.64
C PHE A 911 13.07 2.21 17.16
N ARG A 912 11.87 2.31 16.60
CA ARG A 912 10.86 3.28 17.04
C ARG A 912 10.29 2.88 18.40
N THR A 913 10.61 3.57 19.48
CA THR A 913 9.95 3.34 20.78
C THR A 913 8.74 4.28 20.91
N LYS A 914 7.52 3.73 21.09
CA LYS A 914 6.31 4.52 21.40
C LYS A 914 6.43 4.96 22.88
N GLY A 915 7.19 6.01 23.10
CA GLY A 915 7.39 6.64 24.41
C GLY A 915 7.92 8.09 24.33
N LYS A 916 8.05 8.65 23.11
CA LYS A 916 8.50 10.04 22.87
C LYS A 916 7.70 10.74 21.77
N SER A 917 6.42 10.38 21.57
CA SER A 917 5.59 10.97 20.51
C SER A 917 4.59 12.02 20.99
N GLU A 918 4.66 12.49 22.25
CA GLU A 918 3.80 13.58 22.72
C GLU A 918 4.52 14.82 23.30
N ASP A 919 5.86 14.79 23.46
CA ASP A 919 6.64 15.97 23.91
C ASP A 919 7.82 16.28 22.94
N CYS A 920 7.53 16.41 21.65
CA CYS A 920 8.43 17.13 20.73
C CYS A 920 7.91 18.56 20.46
N SER A 921 7.30 19.16 21.48
CA SER A 921 7.02 20.58 21.58
C SER A 921 8.04 21.17 22.56
N THR A 922 9.04 21.85 21.99
CA THR A 922 9.84 22.87 22.69
C THR A 922 10.48 22.44 24.02
N SER A 923 11.54 21.63 24.00
CA SER A 923 12.56 21.77 25.05
C SER A 923 13.97 21.49 24.51
N SER A 924 14.88 22.34 24.96
CA SER A 924 16.24 22.55 24.48
C SER A 924 17.14 21.32 24.44
N LEU A 925 17.99 21.27 23.41
CA LEU A 925 19.27 20.53 23.30
C LEU A 925 20.32 20.92 24.38
N LYS A 926 19.92 21.06 25.65
CA LYS A 926 20.85 21.29 26.75
C LYS A 926 20.52 20.41 27.95
N SER A 927 21.46 19.50 28.23
CA SER A 927 21.75 18.91 29.53
C SER A 927 20.68 18.00 30.13
N ARG A 928 20.84 16.68 29.92
CA ARG A 928 20.47 15.68 30.93
C ARG A 928 21.61 14.69 31.14
N ARG A 929 22.44 15.01 32.11
CA ARG A 929 23.53 14.18 32.64
C ARG A 929 22.95 13.29 33.74
N SER A 930 22.74 12.01 33.49
CA SER A 930 22.63 11.01 34.57
C SER A 930 23.13 9.64 34.13
N LYS A 931 24.14 9.19 34.88
CA LYS A 931 24.90 7.93 34.82
C LYS A 931 24.06 6.67 34.58
N MET A 932 24.47 5.86 33.61
CA MET A 932 24.56 4.40 33.77
C MET A 932 25.88 3.94 33.13
N THR A 933 26.78 3.47 33.99
CA THR A 933 28.05 2.85 33.65
C THR A 933 27.83 1.37 33.37
N SER A 934 28.12 0.93 32.15
CA SER A 934 28.54 -0.46 31.88
C SER A 934 29.54 -0.42 30.73
N GLU A 935 30.76 -0.87 31.01
CA GLU A 935 31.91 -0.91 30.11
C GLU A 935 31.57 -1.73 28.85
N SER A 936 31.57 -1.07 27.68
CA SER A 936 31.60 -1.74 26.38
C SER A 936 33.05 -1.71 25.86
N THR A 937 33.59 -2.88 25.58
CA THR A 937 35.00 -3.15 25.28
C THR A 937 35.42 -2.84 23.84
N ALA A 938 34.76 -1.91 23.16
CA ALA A 938 35.18 -1.43 21.84
C ALA A 938 35.84 -0.06 22.00
N ALA A 939 37.17 -0.03 22.05
CA ALA A 939 37.90 1.23 21.98
C ALA A 939 37.59 1.91 20.63
N PRO A 940 37.15 3.19 20.62
CA PRO A 940 36.96 3.91 19.37
C PRO A 940 38.28 3.97 18.61
N LEU A 941 38.23 3.73 17.30
CA LEU A 941 39.37 3.89 16.41
C LEU A 941 39.93 5.32 16.54
N PRO A 942 41.26 5.49 16.47
CA PRO A 942 41.87 6.81 16.60
C PRO A 942 41.34 7.76 15.52
N PRO A 943 41.22 9.06 15.82
CA PRO A 943 40.69 10.05 14.89
C PRO A 943 41.49 10.06 13.58
N VAL A 944 40.81 9.83 12.46
CA VAL A 944 41.35 10.06 11.13
C VAL A 944 41.38 11.56 10.92
N TYR A 945 42.56 12.17 11.04
CA TYR A 945 42.77 13.55 10.64
C TYR A 945 42.67 13.66 9.13
N PHE A 946 41.62 14.31 8.64
CA PHE A 946 41.56 14.75 7.25
C PHE A 946 42.71 15.72 7.00
N ARG A 947 43.70 15.32 6.19
CA ARG A 947 44.70 16.27 5.68
C ARG A 947 43.96 17.30 4.84
N GLU A 948 44.00 18.56 5.27
CA GLU A 948 43.63 19.68 4.40
C GLU A 948 44.37 19.52 3.06
N PRO A 949 43.69 19.67 1.91
CA PRO A 949 44.37 19.68 0.63
C PRO A 949 45.36 20.84 0.63
N ASN A 950 46.65 20.50 0.49
CA ASN A 950 47.77 21.43 0.51
C ASN A 950 47.43 22.72 -0.26
N LYS A 951 47.41 23.84 0.45
CA LYS A 951 47.55 25.17 -0.14
C LYS A 951 48.90 25.21 -0.83
N VAL A 952 48.93 24.96 -2.14
CA VAL A 952 50.07 25.31 -2.97
C VAL A 952 49.94 26.81 -3.24
N THR A 953 50.86 27.56 -2.64
CA THR A 953 51.18 28.97 -2.94
C THR A 953 51.43 29.20 -4.41
#